data_AF-A0A2T3JBZ0-F1
#
_entry.id   AF-A0A2T3JBZ0-F1
#
_cell.length_a   1.000
_cell.length_b   1.000
_cell.length_c   1.000
_cell.angle_alpha   90.00
_cell.angle_beta   90.00
_cell.angle_gamma   90.00
#
_symmetry.space_group_name_H-M   'P 1'
#
loop_
_entity.id
_entity.type
_entity.pdbx_description
1 polymer ?
#
loop_
_entity_poly.entity_id
_entity_poly.type
_entity_poly.pdbx_seq_one_letter_code
_entity_poly.pdbx_strand_id
1 'polypeptide(L)'
;MKIALAGNPNSGKTTLFNALTGKTAHVGNWAGVTVDKKEGLVKKAFNKTDAEITVVDLPGAYSMSPFSSEEAITRDFVKNEKPDVILNIVDATNLSRSLFFTTQLLELNIPVVVALNKSDLTKSKKTIIDIQTLSKLLGCPVVETTSTKSAKNGLDNVVSTAIELTGKHQTVPFVSDDVDLSNAKLVEASDIKRFKFVKNIVEKVEQREVKNNRQTVQDTVDRVVANKWLGLPIFAVIMWSVFSISQTHLGPILADLLVGWIDAFYGLVEGLLGSDVSPVLGALLLDGIIGGVGAVVGFLPLIMVLFFLLALLEDCGYMARVAVIMDRFFKHLGLSGKSIIPMVIGTGCAIPGIMATRTIQNERQRRTTAMLTPFMPCGAKLPVIALFAGVFFNDAAWVGTSMYFLGIAIITFGALVVVRITGEKNARSFFIMELPEYRFPSVKRAVISTLSRAKAFIIKAGTIILLCNAVVQVMQTFNWQFEVVAEGAAGTSILASIASPFALVLIPLGFGVWQLAAAAITGFIAKENVVGTLAVVYGITNFIDTEELALISGGSDVASIMGLSSVAALSYLIFNLFTPPCFAALGAMNAEMEDKKWLWAGIGFQFGMGYVVAFITYQIGTLITTGVLGQGFIYGLAVTLILVGTLLYFIYKGEGLAQKKLNMHTA
;
A
#
# COMPACT_ATOMS: atom_id res chain seq x y z
N MET A 1 -29.20 -6.86 -27.81
CA MET A 1 -29.58 -6.99 -26.39
C MET A 1 -28.35 -6.75 -25.52
N LYS A 2 -28.48 -6.00 -24.44
CA LYS A 2 -27.38 -5.70 -23.49
C LYS A 2 -27.71 -6.25 -22.11
N ILE A 3 -26.87 -7.17 -21.63
CA ILE A 3 -26.97 -7.78 -20.30
C ILE A 3 -25.90 -7.19 -19.39
N ALA A 4 -26.31 -6.66 -18.25
CA ALA A 4 -25.38 -6.17 -17.22
C ALA A 4 -25.10 -7.26 -16.18
N LEU A 5 -23.84 -7.64 -16.00
CA LEU A 5 -23.44 -8.50 -14.88
C LEU A 5 -23.22 -7.64 -13.64
N ALA A 6 -24.11 -7.80 -12.64
CA ALA A 6 -24.00 -7.15 -11.35
C ALA A 6 -23.76 -8.20 -10.26
N GLY A 7 -23.05 -7.85 -9.19
CA GLY A 7 -22.88 -8.72 -8.04
C GLY A 7 -21.81 -8.22 -7.08
N ASN A 8 -21.72 -8.86 -5.91
CA ASN A 8 -20.70 -8.50 -4.93
C ASN A 8 -19.28 -8.84 -5.42
N PRO A 9 -18.25 -8.17 -4.89
CA PRO A 9 -16.89 -8.64 -5.00
C PRO A 9 -16.77 -10.12 -4.60
N ASN A 10 -15.95 -10.89 -5.32
CA ASN A 10 -15.73 -12.32 -5.09
C ASN A 10 -16.93 -13.26 -5.27
N SER A 11 -18.09 -12.81 -5.77
CA SER A 11 -19.24 -13.69 -6.07
C SER A 11 -19.01 -14.65 -7.25
N GLY A 12 -17.87 -14.56 -7.93
CA GLY A 12 -17.54 -15.33 -9.13
C GLY A 12 -17.92 -14.64 -10.44
N LYS A 13 -18.26 -13.35 -10.39
CA LYS A 13 -18.67 -12.53 -11.55
C LYS A 13 -17.69 -12.59 -12.72
N THR A 14 -16.41 -12.31 -12.50
CA THR A 14 -15.39 -12.35 -13.58
C THR A 14 -15.20 -13.77 -14.13
N THR A 15 -15.33 -14.80 -13.30
CA THR A 15 -15.28 -16.20 -13.76
C THR A 15 -16.48 -16.53 -14.65
N LEU A 16 -17.68 -16.07 -14.28
CA LEU A 16 -18.90 -16.24 -15.06
C LEU A 16 -18.84 -15.45 -16.37
N PHE A 17 -18.36 -14.20 -16.35
CA PHE A 17 -18.11 -13.40 -17.54
C PHE A 17 -17.21 -14.13 -18.54
N ASN A 18 -16.04 -14.61 -18.08
CA ASN A 18 -15.11 -15.36 -18.92
C ASN A 18 -15.70 -16.67 -19.46
N ALA A 19 -16.59 -17.32 -18.69
CA ALA A 19 -17.28 -18.51 -19.16
C ALA A 19 -18.26 -18.19 -20.30
N LEU A 20 -19.01 -17.09 -20.18
CA LEU A 20 -20.00 -16.64 -21.17
C LEU A 20 -19.37 -16.09 -22.46
N THR A 21 -18.30 -15.29 -22.36
CA THR A 21 -17.70 -14.58 -23.51
C THR A 21 -16.49 -15.31 -24.08
N GLY A 22 -15.66 -15.95 -23.26
CA GLY A 22 -14.41 -16.57 -23.69
C GLY A 22 -13.29 -15.54 -23.90
N LYS A 23 -12.52 -15.67 -24.98
CA LYS A 23 -11.37 -14.78 -25.29
C LYS A 23 -11.76 -13.49 -26.02
N THR A 24 -13.03 -13.28 -26.35
CA THR A 24 -13.52 -12.18 -27.21
C THR A 24 -13.92 -10.93 -26.43
N ALA A 25 -13.43 -10.76 -25.20
CA ALA A 25 -13.75 -9.60 -24.39
C ALA A 25 -12.88 -8.40 -24.79
N HIS A 26 -13.51 -7.25 -25.05
CA HIS A 26 -12.85 -5.97 -25.14
C HIS A 26 -12.64 -5.42 -23.72
N VAL A 27 -11.40 -5.06 -23.39
CA VAL A 27 -11.04 -4.45 -22.10
C VAL A 27 -10.65 -3.00 -22.36
N GLY A 28 -11.49 -2.08 -21.89
CA GLY A 28 -11.22 -0.64 -21.88
C GLY A 28 -11.32 -0.08 -20.46
N ASN A 29 -11.46 1.24 -20.33
CA ASN A 29 -11.70 1.90 -19.05
C ASN A 29 -13.10 2.54 -19.04
N TRP A 30 -13.74 2.57 -17.88
CA TRP A 30 -14.95 3.37 -17.68
C TRP A 30 -14.63 4.88 -17.83
N ALA A 31 -15.57 5.67 -18.36
CA ALA A 31 -15.32 7.08 -18.65
C ALA A 31 -14.91 7.86 -17.39
N GLY A 32 -13.73 8.50 -17.44
CA GLY A 32 -13.23 9.35 -16.35
C GLY A 32 -12.64 8.62 -15.14
N VAL A 33 -12.48 7.29 -15.19
CA VAL A 33 -11.95 6.48 -14.07
C VAL A 33 -11.03 5.37 -14.57
N THR A 34 -10.15 4.85 -13.70
CA THR A 34 -9.16 3.79 -14.00
C THR A 34 -9.71 2.37 -13.85
N VAL A 35 -11.03 2.23 -13.68
CA VAL A 35 -11.66 0.93 -13.50
C VAL A 35 -11.85 0.25 -14.86
N ASP A 36 -11.40 -1.01 -14.98
CA ASP A 36 -11.55 -1.81 -16.18
C ASP A 36 -13.03 -1.97 -16.57
N LYS A 37 -13.37 -1.60 -17.80
CA LYS A 37 -14.64 -1.89 -18.46
C LYS A 37 -14.46 -3.12 -19.35
N LYS A 38 -15.11 -4.24 -19.00
CA LYS A 38 -15.08 -5.47 -19.81
C LYS A 38 -16.42 -5.67 -20.49
N GLU A 39 -16.38 -5.77 -21.80
CA GLU A 39 -17.56 -6.05 -22.62
C GLU A 39 -17.24 -7.18 -23.59
N GLY A 40 -18.20 -8.06 -23.85
CA GLY A 40 -18.01 -9.15 -24.80
C GLY A 40 -19.32 -9.75 -25.27
N LEU A 41 -19.29 -10.33 -26.47
CA LEU A 41 -20.42 -11.06 -27.02
C LEU A 41 -20.56 -12.42 -26.33
N VAL A 42 -21.81 -12.83 -26.07
CA VAL A 42 -22.11 -14.18 -25.58
C VAL A 42 -21.72 -15.21 -26.65
N LYS A 43 -21.06 -16.30 -26.24
CA LYS A 43 -20.76 -17.42 -27.15
C LYS A 43 -22.04 -17.97 -27.76
N LYS A 44 -21.99 -18.34 -29.04
CA LYS A 44 -23.09 -18.99 -29.77
C LYS A 44 -23.66 -20.23 -29.05
N ALA A 45 -22.83 -20.95 -28.28
CA ALA A 45 -23.28 -22.10 -27.49
C ALA A 45 -24.38 -21.75 -26.46
N PHE A 46 -24.34 -20.54 -25.89
CA PHE A 46 -25.30 -20.07 -24.89
C PHE A 46 -26.41 -19.19 -25.49
N ASN A 47 -26.24 -18.74 -26.74
CA ASN A 47 -27.19 -17.88 -27.42
C ASN A 47 -28.14 -18.72 -28.28
N LYS A 48 -29.37 -18.91 -27.80
CA LYS A 48 -30.44 -19.63 -28.52
C LYS A 48 -31.19 -18.74 -29.52
N THR A 49 -30.77 -17.49 -29.68
CA THR A 49 -31.36 -16.51 -30.60
C THR A 49 -30.31 -16.05 -31.61
N ASP A 50 -30.74 -15.65 -32.81
CA ASP A 50 -29.83 -15.05 -33.81
C ASP A 50 -29.51 -13.57 -33.51
N ALA A 51 -29.94 -13.03 -32.37
CA ALA A 51 -29.67 -11.66 -31.96
C ALA A 51 -28.28 -11.51 -31.32
N GLU A 52 -27.63 -10.38 -31.54
CA GLU A 52 -26.39 -10.04 -30.83
C GLU A 52 -26.68 -9.70 -29.35
N ILE A 53 -26.08 -10.49 -28.46
CA ILE A 53 -26.16 -10.32 -27.00
C ILE A 53 -24.80 -9.88 -26.49
N THR A 54 -24.72 -8.64 -26.03
CA THR A 54 -23.53 -8.05 -25.41
C THR A 54 -23.66 -8.14 -23.91
N VAL A 55 -22.64 -8.71 -23.26
CA VAL A 55 -22.54 -8.75 -21.80
C VAL A 55 -21.52 -7.71 -21.35
N VAL A 56 -21.92 -6.90 -20.37
CA VAL A 56 -21.07 -5.87 -19.75
C VAL A 56 -20.80 -6.27 -18.30
N ASP A 57 -19.53 -6.39 -17.94
CA ASP A 57 -19.11 -6.68 -16.57
C ASP A 57 -19.08 -5.39 -15.73
N LEU A 58 -19.99 -5.23 -14.78
CA LEU A 58 -19.98 -4.08 -13.89
C LEU A 58 -18.98 -4.28 -12.75
N PRO A 59 -18.40 -3.20 -12.19
CA PRO A 59 -17.58 -3.30 -10.98
C PRO A 59 -18.35 -3.99 -9.84
N GLY A 60 -17.63 -4.76 -9.01
CA GLY A 60 -18.25 -5.47 -7.90
C GLY A 60 -18.77 -4.47 -6.87
N ALA A 61 -20.05 -4.55 -6.51
CA ALA A 61 -20.68 -3.60 -5.60
C ALA A 61 -21.38 -4.32 -4.45
N TYR A 62 -21.34 -3.74 -3.24
CA TYR A 62 -22.14 -4.21 -2.11
C TYR A 62 -23.46 -3.45 -1.99
N SER A 63 -23.50 -2.22 -2.50
CA SER A 63 -24.68 -1.38 -2.53
C SER A 63 -24.71 -0.51 -3.79
N MET A 64 -25.86 0.10 -4.07
CA MET A 64 -26.02 1.17 -5.07
C MET A 64 -25.68 2.56 -4.51
N SER A 65 -25.24 2.62 -3.25
CA SER A 65 -24.88 3.87 -2.58
C SER A 65 -23.50 4.34 -3.06
N PRO A 66 -23.29 5.63 -3.37
CA PRO A 66 -22.08 6.12 -4.04
C PRO A 66 -20.89 6.34 -3.09
N PHE A 67 -20.63 5.40 -2.17
CA PHE A 67 -19.56 5.54 -1.18
C PHE A 67 -18.19 5.08 -1.71
N SER A 68 -18.18 4.35 -2.82
CA SER A 68 -16.98 3.96 -3.56
C SER A 68 -17.12 4.30 -5.05
N SER A 69 -15.98 4.45 -5.72
CA SER A 69 -15.92 4.65 -7.18
C SER A 69 -16.57 3.50 -7.94
N GLU A 70 -16.38 2.26 -7.49
CA GLU A 70 -17.00 1.06 -8.06
C GLU A 70 -18.54 1.11 -7.97
N GLU A 71 -19.09 1.45 -6.80
CA GLU A 71 -20.54 1.57 -6.61
C GLU A 71 -21.13 2.73 -7.42
N ALA A 72 -20.41 3.85 -7.52
CA ALA A 72 -20.82 4.99 -8.35
C ALA A 72 -20.90 4.61 -9.84
N ILE A 73 -19.90 3.89 -10.37
CA ILE A 73 -19.90 3.42 -11.77
C ILE A 73 -21.05 2.45 -12.02
N THR A 74 -21.25 1.48 -11.13
CA THR A 74 -22.35 0.51 -11.24
C THR A 74 -23.70 1.22 -11.24
N ARG A 75 -23.90 2.20 -10.37
CA ARG A 75 -25.11 3.04 -10.34
C ARG A 75 -25.28 3.84 -11.62
N ASP A 76 -24.25 4.57 -12.04
CA ASP A 76 -24.31 5.49 -13.18
C ASP A 76 -24.50 4.72 -14.49
N PHE A 77 -23.88 3.55 -14.65
CA PHE A 77 -24.11 2.69 -15.79
C PHE A 77 -25.56 2.22 -15.86
N VAL A 78 -26.10 1.66 -14.77
CA VAL A 78 -27.46 1.13 -14.79
C VAL A 78 -28.48 2.24 -15.04
N LYS A 79 -28.24 3.46 -14.52
CA LYS A 79 -29.09 4.63 -14.73
C LYS A 79 -29.00 5.22 -16.15
N ASN A 80 -27.78 5.32 -16.71
CA ASN A 80 -27.54 6.02 -17.97
C ASN A 80 -27.63 5.11 -19.20
N GLU A 81 -27.06 3.90 -19.13
CA GLU A 81 -27.03 2.97 -20.26
C GLU A 81 -28.28 2.07 -20.36
N LYS A 82 -29.10 2.02 -19.30
CA LYS A 82 -30.38 1.29 -19.23
C LYS A 82 -30.29 -0.11 -19.87
N PRO A 83 -29.56 -1.05 -19.26
CA PRO A 83 -29.45 -2.40 -19.79
C PRO A 83 -30.82 -3.07 -19.90
N ASP A 84 -30.97 -3.97 -20.88
CA ASP A 84 -32.23 -4.68 -21.12
C ASP A 84 -32.56 -5.64 -19.96
N VAL A 85 -31.54 -6.27 -19.39
CA VAL A 85 -31.62 -7.24 -18.29
C VAL A 85 -30.38 -7.15 -17.41
N ILE A 86 -30.56 -7.27 -16.10
CA ILE A 86 -29.48 -7.42 -15.12
C ILE A 86 -29.36 -8.90 -14.74
N LEU A 87 -28.20 -9.49 -15.01
CA LEU A 87 -27.85 -10.81 -14.51
C LEU A 87 -27.06 -10.63 -13.20
N ASN A 88 -27.75 -10.80 -12.09
CA ASN A 88 -27.23 -10.58 -10.75
C ASN A 88 -26.62 -11.87 -10.18
N ILE A 89 -25.31 -11.85 -9.94
CA ILE A 89 -24.53 -13.00 -9.47
C ILE A 89 -24.46 -12.97 -7.96
N VAL A 90 -25.20 -13.89 -7.34
CA VAL A 90 -25.36 -14.03 -5.89
C VAL A 90 -24.52 -15.19 -5.40
N ASP A 91 -23.68 -14.96 -4.37
CA ASP A 91 -22.90 -16.03 -3.76
C ASP A 91 -23.78 -16.88 -2.85
N ALA A 92 -24.00 -18.15 -3.22
CA ALA A 92 -24.81 -19.09 -2.45
C ALA A 92 -24.25 -19.33 -1.03
N THR A 93 -22.95 -19.15 -0.81
CA THR A 93 -22.33 -19.32 0.51
C THR A 93 -22.56 -18.13 1.44
N ASN A 94 -22.95 -16.97 0.91
CA ASN A 94 -23.19 -15.73 1.66
C ASN A 94 -24.48 -15.03 1.21
N LEU A 95 -25.58 -15.78 1.21
CA LEU A 95 -26.86 -15.38 0.62
C LEU A 95 -27.38 -14.03 1.17
N SER A 96 -27.34 -13.83 2.49
CA SER A 96 -27.86 -12.60 3.13
C SER A 96 -27.20 -11.32 2.61
N ARG A 97 -25.89 -11.34 2.37
CA ARG A 97 -25.18 -10.16 1.88
C ARG A 97 -25.48 -9.91 0.41
N SER A 98 -25.53 -10.95 -0.41
CA SER A 98 -25.84 -10.80 -1.83
C SER A 98 -27.28 -10.38 -2.09
N LEU A 99 -28.22 -10.85 -1.28
CA LEU A 99 -29.61 -10.44 -1.40
C LEU A 99 -29.85 -8.97 -1.02
N PHE A 100 -29.02 -8.37 -0.15
CA PHE A 100 -29.08 -6.94 0.11
C PHE A 100 -28.91 -6.13 -1.18
N PHE A 101 -27.84 -6.37 -1.93
CA PHE A 101 -27.62 -5.72 -3.22
C PHE A 101 -28.69 -6.07 -4.25
N THR A 102 -29.15 -7.33 -4.25
CA THR A 102 -30.23 -7.81 -5.13
C THR A 102 -31.52 -6.98 -4.99
N THR A 103 -31.92 -6.66 -3.75
CA THR A 103 -33.13 -5.85 -3.54
C THR A 103 -33.00 -4.43 -4.11
N GLN A 104 -31.80 -3.84 -4.12
CA GLN A 104 -31.58 -2.52 -4.71
C GLN A 104 -31.62 -2.57 -6.24
N LEU A 105 -31.12 -3.65 -6.85
CA LEU A 105 -31.21 -3.84 -8.29
C LEU A 105 -32.66 -4.00 -8.77
N LEU A 106 -33.49 -4.70 -7.99
CA LEU A 106 -34.92 -4.90 -8.30
C LEU A 106 -35.72 -3.59 -8.26
N GLU A 107 -35.32 -2.61 -7.43
CA GLU A 107 -35.95 -1.28 -7.37
C GLU A 107 -35.71 -0.43 -8.62
N LEU A 108 -34.74 -0.79 -9.46
CA LEU A 108 -34.41 -0.04 -10.69
C LEU A 108 -35.43 -0.27 -11.81
N ASN A 109 -36.42 -1.14 -11.61
CA ASN A 109 -37.43 -1.54 -12.59
C ASN A 109 -36.84 -2.09 -13.90
N ILE A 110 -35.61 -2.62 -13.84
CA ILE A 110 -34.97 -3.36 -14.93
C ILE A 110 -35.14 -4.84 -14.61
N PRO A 111 -35.49 -5.72 -15.57
CA PRO A 111 -35.61 -7.15 -15.32
C PRO A 111 -34.33 -7.74 -14.75
N VAL A 112 -34.42 -8.44 -13.62
CA VAL A 112 -33.30 -9.09 -12.94
C VAL A 112 -33.42 -10.62 -13.02
N VAL A 113 -32.32 -11.30 -13.31
CA VAL A 113 -32.16 -12.75 -13.13
C VAL A 113 -31.10 -13.00 -12.07
N VAL A 114 -31.41 -13.80 -11.06
CA VAL A 114 -30.44 -14.19 -10.04
C VAL A 114 -29.71 -15.45 -10.50
N ALA A 115 -28.41 -15.30 -10.78
CA ALA A 115 -27.48 -16.41 -10.91
C ALA A 115 -26.94 -16.77 -9.52
N LEU A 116 -27.53 -17.78 -8.88
CA LEU A 116 -27.08 -18.29 -7.60
C LEU A 116 -25.80 -19.11 -7.82
N ASN A 117 -24.64 -18.48 -7.64
CA ASN A 117 -23.34 -19.03 -7.96
C ASN A 117 -22.68 -19.72 -6.76
N LYS A 118 -21.66 -20.54 -7.01
CA LYS A 118 -20.98 -21.40 -6.02
C LYS A 118 -21.92 -22.41 -5.32
N SER A 119 -22.95 -22.84 -6.04
CA SER A 119 -23.93 -23.85 -5.60
C SER A 119 -23.28 -25.19 -5.24
N ASP A 120 -22.10 -25.48 -5.76
CA ASP A 120 -21.29 -26.65 -5.43
C ASP A 120 -20.70 -26.59 -4.02
N LEU A 121 -20.34 -25.39 -3.54
CA LEU A 121 -19.80 -25.18 -2.20
C LEU A 121 -20.89 -25.28 -1.10
N THR A 122 -22.12 -24.85 -1.40
CA THR A 122 -23.24 -25.04 -0.44
C THR A 122 -23.59 -26.51 -0.32
N LYS A 123 -23.60 -27.25 -1.44
CA LYS A 123 -23.82 -28.71 -1.46
C LYS A 123 -22.73 -29.45 -0.67
N SER A 124 -21.46 -29.08 -0.80
CA SER A 124 -20.37 -29.70 -0.01
C SER A 124 -20.45 -29.39 1.48
N LYS A 125 -20.99 -28.22 1.85
CA LYS A 125 -21.28 -27.81 3.24
C LYS A 125 -22.63 -28.30 3.77
N LYS A 126 -23.38 -29.08 2.98
CA LYS A 126 -24.73 -29.57 3.31
C LYS A 126 -25.71 -28.45 3.68
N THR A 127 -25.58 -27.32 2.99
CA THR A 127 -26.57 -26.23 3.02
C THR A 127 -27.48 -26.37 1.81
N ILE A 128 -28.79 -26.47 2.06
CA ILE A 128 -29.82 -26.54 1.03
C ILE A 128 -30.50 -25.18 0.93
N ILE A 129 -30.58 -24.63 -0.27
CA ILE A 129 -31.30 -23.38 -0.56
C ILE A 129 -32.53 -23.74 -1.39
N ASP A 130 -33.72 -23.40 -0.90
CA ASP A 130 -34.97 -23.55 -1.63
C ASP A 130 -35.09 -22.46 -2.70
N ILE A 131 -34.74 -22.84 -3.94
CA ILE A 131 -34.73 -21.96 -5.11
C ILE A 131 -36.15 -21.48 -5.45
N GLN A 132 -37.16 -22.35 -5.32
CA GLN A 132 -38.53 -22.02 -5.70
C GLN A 132 -39.10 -20.98 -4.76
N THR A 133 -38.92 -21.17 -3.45
CA THR A 133 -39.35 -20.20 -2.44
C THR A 133 -38.56 -18.91 -2.55
N LEU A 134 -37.25 -18.96 -2.82
CA LEU A 134 -36.42 -17.76 -3.02
C LEU A 134 -36.89 -16.95 -4.24
N SER A 135 -37.15 -17.60 -5.37
CA SER A 135 -37.66 -16.94 -6.57
C SER A 135 -39.01 -16.28 -6.34
N LYS A 136 -39.92 -16.95 -5.61
CA LYS A 136 -41.24 -16.40 -5.27
C LYS A 136 -41.14 -15.19 -4.33
N LEU A 137 -40.25 -15.24 -3.33
CA LEU A 137 -40.08 -14.14 -2.36
C LEU A 137 -39.38 -12.92 -2.95
N LEU A 138 -38.47 -13.12 -3.92
CA LEU A 138 -37.79 -12.01 -4.60
C LEU A 138 -38.58 -11.43 -5.77
N GLY A 139 -39.57 -12.16 -6.30
CA GLY A 139 -40.31 -11.72 -7.48
C GLY A 139 -39.52 -11.82 -8.80
N CYS A 140 -38.41 -12.55 -8.81
CA CYS A 140 -37.52 -12.71 -9.97
C CYS A 140 -37.04 -14.17 -10.13
N PRO A 141 -36.70 -14.63 -11.34
CA PRO A 141 -36.16 -15.97 -11.55
C PRO A 141 -34.78 -16.17 -10.91
N VAL A 142 -34.59 -17.35 -10.31
CA VAL A 142 -33.34 -17.76 -9.65
C VAL A 142 -32.85 -19.05 -10.30
N VAL A 143 -31.60 -19.07 -10.74
CA VAL A 143 -30.97 -20.22 -11.41
C VAL A 143 -29.67 -20.58 -10.70
N GLU A 144 -29.52 -21.86 -10.34
CA GLU A 144 -28.23 -22.36 -9.83
C GLU A 144 -27.16 -22.34 -10.91
N THR A 145 -25.99 -21.81 -10.56
CA THR A 145 -24.84 -21.75 -11.45
C THR A 145 -23.57 -22.22 -10.73
N THR A 146 -22.60 -22.67 -11.52
CA THR A 146 -21.24 -23.00 -11.04
C THR A 146 -20.22 -22.59 -12.10
N SER A 147 -19.60 -21.42 -11.94
CA SER A 147 -18.74 -20.85 -12.99
C SER A 147 -17.44 -21.62 -13.27
N THR A 148 -17.03 -22.52 -12.38
CA THR A 148 -15.77 -23.29 -12.50
C THR A 148 -15.91 -24.61 -13.26
N LYS A 149 -17.14 -25.11 -13.47
CA LYS A 149 -17.40 -26.39 -14.13
C LYS A 149 -17.63 -26.23 -15.62
N SER A 150 -17.05 -27.13 -16.41
CA SER A 150 -17.17 -27.13 -17.88
C SER A 150 -18.50 -27.69 -18.39
N ALA A 151 -19.23 -28.47 -17.58
CA ALA A 151 -20.52 -29.07 -17.94
C ALA A 151 -21.51 -29.04 -16.76
N LYS A 152 -22.82 -29.00 -17.05
CA LYS A 152 -23.91 -28.87 -16.05
C LYS A 152 -23.71 -27.68 -15.11
N ASN A 153 -23.30 -26.54 -15.66
CA ASN A 153 -22.93 -25.33 -14.91
C ASN A 153 -24.06 -24.30 -14.79
N GLY A 154 -25.24 -24.55 -15.38
CA GLY A 154 -26.42 -23.69 -15.31
C GLY A 154 -26.37 -22.42 -16.17
N LEU A 155 -25.28 -22.21 -16.92
CA LEU A 155 -25.09 -20.98 -17.71
C LEU A 155 -26.07 -20.89 -18.88
N ASP A 156 -26.34 -22.00 -19.56
CA ASP A 156 -27.35 -22.05 -20.65
C ASP A 156 -28.71 -21.57 -20.17
N ASN A 157 -29.13 -22.07 -19.00
CA ASN A 157 -30.43 -21.76 -18.42
C ASN A 157 -30.51 -20.29 -18.01
N VAL A 158 -29.47 -19.75 -17.38
CA VAL A 158 -29.49 -18.36 -16.90
C VAL A 158 -29.53 -17.36 -18.05
N VAL A 159 -28.83 -17.64 -19.15
CA VAL A 159 -28.88 -16.82 -20.37
C VAL A 159 -30.24 -16.93 -21.05
N SER A 160 -30.81 -18.13 -21.20
CA SER A 160 -32.15 -18.27 -21.78
C SER A 160 -33.22 -17.56 -20.97
N THR A 161 -33.17 -17.66 -19.63
CA THR A 161 -34.11 -16.95 -18.75
C THR A 161 -33.94 -15.43 -18.85
N ALA A 162 -32.71 -14.93 -18.99
CA ALA A 162 -32.47 -13.51 -19.23
C ALA A 162 -33.11 -13.05 -20.56
N ILE A 163 -32.93 -13.81 -21.65
CA ILE A 163 -33.54 -13.50 -22.95
C ILE A 163 -35.08 -13.43 -22.83
N GLU A 164 -35.70 -14.39 -22.13
CA GLU A 164 -37.16 -14.44 -21.95
C GLU A 164 -37.75 -13.31 -21.08
N LEU A 165 -36.94 -12.66 -20.26
CA LEU A 165 -37.35 -11.57 -19.37
C LEU A 165 -37.23 -10.19 -19.99
N THR A 166 -36.61 -10.09 -21.17
CA THR A 166 -36.46 -8.83 -21.91
C THR A 166 -37.83 -8.15 -22.08
N GLY A 167 -37.95 -6.91 -21.61
CA GLY A 167 -39.19 -6.13 -21.72
C GLY A 167 -40.33 -6.53 -20.76
N LYS A 168 -40.11 -7.45 -19.82
CA LYS A 168 -41.10 -7.83 -18.79
C LYS A 168 -40.92 -7.03 -17.50
N HIS A 169 -42.01 -6.73 -16.82
CA HIS A 169 -41.96 -6.13 -15.48
C HIS A 169 -41.90 -7.21 -14.39
N GLN A 170 -41.13 -6.94 -13.35
CA GLN A 170 -41.04 -7.77 -12.15
C GLN A 170 -41.65 -7.03 -10.97
N THR A 171 -42.16 -7.80 -10.00
CA THR A 171 -42.70 -7.23 -8.76
C THR A 171 -41.55 -6.94 -7.82
N VAL A 172 -41.48 -5.70 -7.32
CA VAL A 172 -40.42 -5.28 -6.40
C VAL A 172 -40.75 -5.82 -4.99
N PRO A 173 -39.89 -6.64 -4.38
CA PRO A 173 -40.19 -7.31 -3.11
C PRO A 173 -40.02 -6.40 -1.89
N PHE A 174 -39.25 -5.32 -2.02
CA PHE A 174 -38.98 -4.32 -1.00
C PHE A 174 -38.89 -2.96 -1.68
N VAL A 175 -39.66 -2.00 -1.20
CA VAL A 175 -39.58 -0.61 -1.66
C VAL A 175 -39.10 0.20 -0.47
N SER A 176 -37.88 0.75 -0.54
CA SER A 176 -37.47 1.79 0.41
C SER A 176 -38.33 3.04 0.21
N ASP A 177 -38.71 3.67 1.33
CA ASP A 177 -39.23 5.05 1.32
C ASP A 177 -38.28 5.95 0.51
N ASP A 178 -38.75 7.05 -0.09
CA ASP A 178 -37.94 7.98 -0.89
C ASP A 178 -36.88 8.64 0.02
N VAL A 179 -35.77 7.93 0.23
CA VAL A 179 -34.75 8.24 1.21
C VAL A 179 -33.72 9.10 0.52
N ASP A 180 -33.54 10.29 1.06
CA ASP A 180 -32.43 11.16 0.68
C ASP A 180 -31.10 10.44 0.91
N LEU A 181 -30.50 9.95 -0.19
CA LEU A 181 -29.23 9.23 -0.22
C LEU A 181 -28.05 10.07 0.26
N SER A 182 -28.25 11.38 0.40
CA SER A 182 -27.25 12.31 0.91
C SER A 182 -27.22 12.38 2.45
N ASN A 183 -28.30 11.96 3.11
CA ASN A 183 -28.41 11.95 4.57
C ASN A 183 -28.08 10.56 5.14
N ALA A 184 -26.85 10.40 5.63
CA ALA A 184 -26.33 9.13 6.14
C ALA A 184 -27.19 8.48 7.24
N LYS A 185 -27.89 9.25 8.08
CA LYS A 185 -28.75 8.68 9.14
C LYS A 185 -30.03 8.07 8.59
N LEU A 186 -30.60 8.68 7.54
CA LEU A 186 -31.79 8.17 6.88
C LEU A 186 -31.46 6.94 6.03
N VAL A 187 -30.30 6.95 5.36
CA VAL A 187 -29.75 5.77 4.66
C VAL A 187 -29.52 4.62 5.63
N GLU A 188 -28.88 4.86 6.78
CA GLU A 188 -28.66 3.82 7.80
C GLU A 188 -29.97 3.21 8.31
N ALA A 189 -30.99 4.04 8.58
CA ALA A 189 -32.30 3.55 9.01
C ALA A 189 -32.99 2.69 7.92
N SER A 190 -32.88 3.09 6.65
CA SER A 190 -33.39 2.33 5.50
C SER A 190 -32.64 1.01 5.32
N ASP A 191 -31.31 1.04 5.40
CA ASP A 191 -30.46 -0.14 5.30
C ASP A 191 -30.76 -1.15 6.41
N ILE A 192 -31.00 -0.70 7.65
CA ILE A 192 -31.41 -1.59 8.75
C ILE A 192 -32.75 -2.28 8.44
N LYS A 193 -33.73 -1.56 7.89
CA LYS A 193 -35.02 -2.16 7.47
C LYS A 193 -34.80 -3.21 6.38
N ARG A 194 -33.99 -2.89 5.37
CA ARG A 194 -33.65 -3.79 4.25
C ARG A 194 -32.90 -5.03 4.73
N PHE A 195 -31.93 -4.88 5.64
CA PHE A 195 -31.23 -6.01 6.25
C PHE A 195 -32.19 -6.95 7.01
N LYS A 196 -33.15 -6.41 7.76
CA LYS A 196 -34.20 -7.22 8.41
C LYS A 196 -35.05 -7.98 7.40
N PHE A 197 -35.46 -7.32 6.32
CA PHE A 197 -36.23 -7.95 5.24
C PHE A 197 -35.47 -9.11 4.59
N VAL A 198 -34.22 -8.88 4.21
CA VAL A 198 -33.35 -9.92 3.61
C VAL A 198 -33.12 -11.07 4.57
N LYS A 199 -32.88 -10.79 5.86
CA LYS A 199 -32.71 -11.83 6.88
C LYS A 199 -33.95 -12.74 6.97
N ASN A 200 -35.15 -12.17 6.93
CA ASN A 200 -36.40 -12.92 6.94
C ASN A 200 -36.57 -13.82 5.70
N ILE A 201 -36.08 -13.40 4.52
CA ILE A 201 -36.06 -14.24 3.32
C ILE A 201 -35.11 -15.41 3.53
N VAL A 202 -33.87 -15.12 3.93
CA VAL A 202 -32.82 -16.14 4.12
C VAL A 202 -33.25 -17.21 5.13
N GLU A 203 -33.85 -16.82 6.26
CA GLU A 203 -34.35 -17.76 7.27
C GLU A 203 -35.43 -18.71 6.73
N LYS A 204 -36.20 -18.30 5.71
CA LYS A 204 -37.24 -19.15 5.09
C LYS A 204 -36.70 -20.07 4.01
N VAL A 205 -35.62 -19.69 3.32
CA VAL A 205 -35.12 -20.42 2.13
C VAL A 205 -33.88 -21.26 2.43
N GLU A 206 -33.12 -20.92 3.46
CA GLU A 206 -31.84 -21.55 3.75
C GLU A 206 -31.99 -22.59 4.87
N GLN A 207 -31.84 -23.86 4.53
CA GLN A 207 -31.76 -24.95 5.50
C GLN A 207 -30.30 -25.39 5.67
N ARG A 208 -29.74 -25.16 6.86
CA ARG A 208 -28.37 -25.58 7.21
C ARG A 208 -28.43 -26.84 8.06
N GLU A 209 -27.85 -27.93 7.57
CA GLU A 209 -27.72 -29.18 8.36
C GLU A 209 -26.74 -28.99 9.55
N VAL A 210 -25.72 -28.16 9.36
CA VAL A 210 -24.81 -27.72 10.42
C VAL A 210 -25.41 -26.53 11.15
N LYS A 211 -26.15 -26.78 12.25
CA LYS A 211 -26.52 -25.72 13.20
C LYS A 211 -25.22 -25.04 13.69
N ASN A 212 -25.21 -23.70 13.69
CA ASN A 212 -24.14 -22.79 14.12
C ASN A 212 -23.57 -22.99 15.56
N ASN A 213 -23.87 -24.12 16.22
CA ASN A 213 -23.53 -24.36 17.62
C ASN A 213 -22.26 -25.22 17.82
N ARG A 214 -21.65 -25.72 16.74
CA ARG A 214 -20.29 -26.30 16.80
C ARG A 214 -19.31 -25.24 16.35
N GLN A 215 -18.53 -24.71 17.30
CA GLN A 215 -17.41 -23.83 17.01
C GLN A 215 -16.47 -24.56 16.07
N THR A 216 -16.20 -23.98 14.91
CA THR A 216 -15.20 -24.52 14.00
C THR A 216 -13.80 -24.27 14.59
N VAL A 217 -12.80 -25.04 14.13
CA VAL A 217 -11.40 -24.77 14.50
C VAL A 217 -11.02 -23.32 14.12
N GLN A 218 -11.59 -22.80 13.02
CA GLN A 218 -11.42 -21.42 12.59
C GLN A 218 -11.98 -20.41 13.61
N ASP A 219 -13.19 -20.64 14.13
CA ASP A 219 -13.79 -19.75 15.15
C ASP A 219 -12.97 -19.71 16.45
N THR A 220 -12.32 -20.83 16.78
CA THR A 220 -11.46 -20.93 17.97
C THR A 220 -10.17 -20.14 17.78
N VAL A 221 -9.55 -20.26 16.61
CA VAL A 221 -8.35 -19.48 16.25
C VAL A 221 -8.67 -17.99 16.16
N ASP A 222 -9.78 -17.61 15.51
CA ASP A 222 -10.21 -16.21 15.39
C ASP A 222 -10.52 -15.60 16.77
N ARG A 223 -11.03 -16.36 17.75
CA ARG A 223 -11.24 -15.85 19.12
C ARG A 223 -9.94 -15.38 19.79
N VAL A 224 -8.83 -16.02 19.47
CA VAL A 224 -7.50 -15.71 20.01
C VAL A 224 -6.83 -14.64 19.15
N VAL A 225 -6.75 -14.87 17.84
CA VAL A 225 -6.05 -14.01 16.87
C VAL A 225 -6.78 -12.68 16.66
N ALA A 226 -8.09 -12.68 16.51
CA ALA A 226 -8.90 -11.47 16.35
C ALA A 226 -9.39 -10.87 17.69
N ASN A 227 -8.80 -11.32 18.81
CA ASN A 227 -9.10 -10.78 20.12
C ASN A 227 -8.71 -9.30 20.22
N LYS A 228 -9.52 -8.52 20.93
CA LYS A 228 -9.28 -7.08 21.14
C LYS A 228 -7.97 -6.75 21.86
N TRP A 229 -7.51 -7.63 22.75
CA TRP A 229 -6.29 -7.41 23.55
C TRP A 229 -5.15 -8.32 23.10
N LEU A 230 -5.43 -9.61 22.84
CA LEU A 230 -4.38 -10.57 22.45
C LEU A 230 -4.00 -10.46 20.97
N GLY A 231 -4.87 -9.92 20.12
CA GLY A 231 -4.60 -9.86 18.69
C GLY A 231 -3.40 -8.98 18.32
N LEU A 232 -3.21 -7.85 19.02
CA LEU A 232 -2.09 -6.94 18.76
C LEU A 232 -0.72 -7.52 19.21
N PRO A 233 -0.58 -8.10 20.41
CA PRO A 233 0.63 -8.85 20.79
C PRO A 233 0.93 -10.03 19.87
N ILE A 234 -0.08 -10.84 19.50
CA ILE A 234 0.13 -11.97 18.57
C ILE A 234 0.63 -11.46 17.23
N PHE A 235 0.05 -10.36 16.73
CA PHE A 235 0.51 -9.70 15.52
C PHE A 235 1.97 -9.23 15.62
N ALA A 236 2.32 -8.58 16.73
CA ALA A 236 3.70 -8.14 16.97
C ALA A 236 4.68 -9.31 16.98
N VAL A 237 4.35 -10.43 17.62
CA VAL A 237 5.18 -11.65 17.65
C VAL A 237 5.33 -12.26 16.26
N ILE A 238 4.24 -12.39 15.50
CA ILE A 238 4.29 -12.93 14.14
C ILE A 238 5.14 -12.04 13.23
N MET A 239 4.96 -10.72 13.30
CA MET A 239 5.75 -9.78 12.51
C MET A 239 7.22 -9.78 12.92
N TRP A 240 7.51 -9.86 14.22
CA TRP A 240 8.88 -10.03 14.72
C TRP A 240 9.53 -11.28 14.14
N SER A 241 8.84 -12.43 14.14
CA SER A 241 9.34 -13.66 13.53
C SER A 241 9.58 -13.51 12.02
N VAL A 242 8.68 -12.84 11.30
CA VAL A 242 8.85 -12.58 9.86
C VAL A 242 10.11 -11.75 9.61
N PHE A 243 10.30 -10.64 10.35
CA PHE A 243 11.47 -9.78 10.19
C PHE A 243 12.76 -10.43 10.66
N SER A 244 12.72 -11.20 11.75
CA SER A 244 13.88 -11.94 12.24
C SER A 244 14.35 -12.96 11.20
N ILE A 245 13.43 -13.74 10.62
CA ILE A 245 13.77 -14.70 9.57
C ILE A 245 14.29 -13.97 8.32
N SER A 246 13.65 -12.88 7.89
CA SER A 246 14.02 -12.21 6.65
C SER A 246 15.26 -11.31 6.75
N GLN A 247 15.47 -10.59 7.86
CA GLN A 247 16.51 -9.56 7.98
C GLN A 247 17.71 -10.01 8.82
N THR A 248 17.54 -10.93 9.75
CA THR A 248 18.61 -11.31 10.70
C THR A 248 19.15 -12.72 10.44
N HIS A 249 18.34 -13.61 9.86
CA HIS A 249 18.73 -15.01 9.68
C HIS A 249 18.85 -15.40 8.20
N LEU A 250 17.73 -15.77 7.56
CA LEU A 250 17.76 -16.39 6.24
C LEU A 250 18.14 -15.40 5.13
N GLY A 251 17.72 -14.15 5.22
CA GLY A 251 18.03 -13.14 4.20
C GLY A 251 19.52 -12.84 4.08
N PRO A 252 20.22 -12.47 5.17
CA PRO A 252 21.67 -12.24 5.15
C PRO A 252 22.46 -13.42 4.60
N ILE A 253 22.18 -14.65 5.04
CA ILE A 253 22.86 -15.87 4.53
C ILE A 253 22.78 -15.98 3.00
N LEU A 254 21.61 -15.66 2.43
CA LEU A 254 21.41 -15.68 0.98
C LEU A 254 22.06 -14.46 0.28
N ALA A 255 22.10 -13.31 0.94
CA ALA A 255 22.75 -12.11 0.44
C ALA A 255 24.26 -12.29 0.37
N ASP A 256 24.89 -12.72 1.46
CA ASP A 256 26.34 -12.91 1.56
C ASP A 256 26.85 -13.91 0.50
N LEU A 257 26.06 -14.95 0.22
CA LEU A 257 26.36 -15.91 -0.85
C LEU A 257 26.41 -15.23 -2.23
N LEU A 258 25.45 -14.37 -2.54
CA LEU A 258 25.36 -13.70 -3.84
C LEU A 258 26.36 -12.54 -3.95
N VAL A 259 26.58 -11.80 -2.86
CA VAL A 259 27.57 -10.73 -2.78
C VAL A 259 28.97 -11.30 -2.97
N GLY A 260 29.29 -12.43 -2.31
CA GLY A 260 30.58 -13.10 -2.51
C GLY A 260 30.84 -13.54 -3.97
N TRP A 261 29.80 -13.82 -4.76
CA TRP A 261 29.97 -14.05 -6.20
C TRP A 261 30.28 -12.78 -6.99
N ILE A 262 29.74 -11.64 -6.55
CA ILE A 262 30.02 -10.34 -7.14
C ILE A 262 31.43 -9.89 -6.76
N ASP A 263 31.87 -10.11 -5.53
CA ASP A 263 33.23 -9.73 -5.10
C ASP A 263 34.29 -10.56 -5.83
N ALA A 264 34.02 -11.86 -6.03
CA ALA A 264 34.87 -12.70 -6.88
C ALA A 264 34.92 -12.19 -8.33
N PHE A 265 33.80 -11.68 -8.86
CA PHE A 265 33.75 -11.06 -10.18
C PHE A 265 34.48 -9.71 -10.21
N TYR A 266 34.36 -8.90 -9.16
CA TYR A 266 35.07 -7.63 -8.99
C TYR A 266 36.59 -7.87 -9.08
N GLY A 267 37.12 -8.79 -8.28
CA GLY A 267 38.56 -9.10 -8.28
C GLY A 267 39.07 -9.66 -9.62
N LEU A 268 38.23 -10.42 -10.35
CA LEU A 268 38.56 -10.88 -11.70
C LEU A 268 38.69 -9.70 -12.67
N VAL A 269 37.72 -8.78 -12.65
CA VAL A 269 37.73 -7.62 -13.53
C VAL A 269 38.86 -6.65 -13.19
N GLU A 270 39.12 -6.42 -11.91
CA GLU A 270 40.27 -5.63 -11.43
C GLU A 270 41.60 -6.22 -11.91
N GLY A 271 41.77 -7.54 -11.79
CA GLY A 271 42.95 -8.24 -12.28
C GLY A 271 43.13 -8.18 -13.81
N LEU A 272 42.03 -8.09 -14.57
CA LEU A 272 42.07 -7.94 -16.04
C LEU A 272 42.33 -6.51 -16.51
N LEU A 273 41.90 -5.51 -15.75
CA LEU A 273 42.12 -4.10 -16.07
C LEU A 273 43.61 -3.74 -15.97
N GLY A 274 44.32 -4.28 -14.98
CA GLY A 274 45.73 -3.96 -14.73
C GLY A 274 45.94 -2.50 -14.28
N SER A 275 47.19 -2.12 -14.01
CA SER A 275 47.54 -0.80 -13.45
C SER A 275 47.55 0.35 -14.46
N ASP A 276 47.42 0.07 -15.77
CA ASP A 276 47.56 1.05 -16.86
C ASP A 276 46.22 1.68 -17.30
N VAL A 277 45.12 1.38 -16.62
CA VAL A 277 43.79 1.90 -16.96
C VAL A 277 43.58 3.31 -16.40
N SER A 278 42.89 4.15 -17.18
CA SER A 278 42.43 5.47 -16.71
C SER A 278 41.70 5.35 -15.36
N PRO A 279 42.08 6.13 -14.34
CA PRO A 279 41.42 6.13 -13.03
C PRO A 279 39.90 6.33 -13.12
N VAL A 280 39.43 7.05 -14.15
CA VAL A 280 38.01 7.26 -14.44
C VAL A 280 37.31 5.95 -14.81
N LEU A 281 37.94 5.15 -15.65
CA LEU A 281 37.35 3.90 -16.10
C LEU A 281 37.34 2.86 -14.97
N GLY A 282 38.41 2.82 -14.16
CA GLY A 282 38.47 1.97 -12.95
C GLY A 282 37.34 2.32 -11.98
N ALA A 283 37.27 3.58 -11.53
CA ALA A 283 36.25 4.02 -10.56
C ALA A 283 34.82 3.85 -11.07
N LEU A 284 34.56 4.07 -12.36
CA LEU A 284 33.21 3.90 -12.92
C LEU A 284 32.83 2.42 -13.08
N LEU A 285 33.74 1.58 -13.56
CA LEU A 285 33.44 0.20 -13.91
C LEU A 285 33.44 -0.69 -12.66
N LEU A 286 34.46 -0.58 -11.82
CA LEU A 286 34.60 -1.34 -10.57
C LEU A 286 33.61 -0.81 -9.52
N ASP A 287 33.76 0.43 -9.07
CA ASP A 287 32.99 0.92 -7.91
C ASP A 287 31.58 1.40 -8.31
N GLY A 288 31.47 2.07 -9.47
CA GLY A 288 30.20 2.60 -9.96
C GLY A 288 29.23 1.50 -10.42
N ILE A 289 29.65 0.65 -11.36
CA ILE A 289 28.82 -0.38 -11.98
C ILE A 289 28.82 -1.68 -11.16
N ILE A 290 29.99 -2.32 -10.96
CA ILE A 290 30.04 -3.62 -10.26
C ILE A 290 29.63 -3.44 -8.79
N GLY A 291 30.16 -2.45 -8.09
CA GLY A 291 29.74 -2.09 -6.73
C GLY A 291 28.25 -1.72 -6.65
N GLY A 292 27.74 -0.98 -7.65
CA GLY A 292 26.31 -0.69 -7.76
C GLY A 292 25.42 -1.92 -7.94
N VAL A 293 25.86 -2.92 -8.73
CA VAL A 293 25.19 -4.22 -8.85
C VAL A 293 25.29 -5.00 -7.53
N GLY A 294 26.44 -4.96 -6.86
CA GLY A 294 26.67 -5.51 -5.53
C GLY A 294 25.63 -5.04 -4.52
N ALA A 295 25.42 -3.73 -4.42
CA ALA A 295 24.42 -3.14 -3.53
C ALA A 295 22.99 -3.64 -3.82
N VAL A 296 22.60 -3.72 -5.10
CA VAL A 296 21.27 -4.20 -5.50
C VAL A 296 21.09 -5.69 -5.17
N VAL A 297 22.11 -6.50 -5.42
CA VAL A 297 22.08 -7.95 -5.20
C VAL A 297 22.18 -8.31 -3.74
N GLY A 298 22.93 -7.56 -2.93
CA GLY A 298 22.98 -7.74 -1.47
C GLY A 298 21.62 -7.51 -0.82
N PHE A 299 20.84 -6.53 -1.28
CA PHE A 299 19.53 -6.23 -0.69
C PHE A 299 18.39 -7.13 -1.20
N LEU A 300 18.53 -7.73 -2.40
CA LEU A 300 17.46 -8.46 -3.06
C LEU A 300 16.97 -9.71 -2.28
N PRO A 301 17.84 -10.60 -1.76
CA PRO A 301 17.40 -11.79 -1.02
C PRO A 301 16.61 -11.47 0.24
N LEU A 302 17.00 -10.44 0.99
CA LEU A 302 16.31 -9.98 2.19
C LEU A 302 14.85 -9.64 1.87
N ILE A 303 14.62 -8.86 0.80
CA ILE A 303 13.28 -8.52 0.33
C ILE A 303 12.52 -9.77 -0.16
N MET A 304 13.18 -10.67 -0.87
CA MET A 304 12.55 -11.87 -1.41
C MET A 304 12.03 -12.79 -0.29
N VAL A 305 12.83 -13.03 0.75
CA VAL A 305 12.41 -13.82 1.91
C VAL A 305 11.23 -13.13 2.62
N LEU A 306 11.31 -11.81 2.79
CA LEU A 306 10.21 -11.04 3.38
C LEU A 306 8.91 -11.18 2.56
N PHE A 307 8.96 -11.05 1.23
CA PHE A 307 7.78 -11.23 0.38
C PHE A 307 7.23 -12.63 0.37
N PHE A 308 8.11 -13.63 0.43
CA PHE A 308 7.70 -15.01 0.52
C PHE A 308 6.89 -15.24 1.79
N LEU A 309 7.40 -14.80 2.95
CA LEU A 309 6.71 -14.92 4.24
C LEU A 309 5.39 -14.13 4.28
N LEU A 310 5.39 -12.89 3.77
CA LEU A 310 4.17 -12.08 3.68
C LEU A 310 3.12 -12.71 2.75
N ALA A 311 3.54 -13.31 1.63
CA ALA A 311 2.65 -14.01 0.73
C ALA A 311 2.02 -15.25 1.39
N LEU A 312 2.75 -15.97 2.25
CA LEU A 312 2.19 -17.07 3.04
C LEU A 312 1.14 -16.57 4.05
N LEU A 313 1.39 -15.43 4.71
CA LEU A 313 0.43 -14.82 5.66
C LEU A 313 -0.82 -14.26 4.96
N GLU A 314 -0.67 -13.78 3.72
CA GLU A 314 -1.77 -13.33 2.88
C GLU A 314 -2.62 -14.54 2.42
N ASP A 315 -1.99 -15.59 1.89
CA ASP A 315 -2.65 -16.81 1.41
C ASP A 315 -3.37 -17.60 2.52
N CYS A 316 -2.87 -17.56 3.76
CA CYS A 316 -3.52 -18.22 4.89
C CYS A 316 -4.73 -17.45 5.45
N GLY A 317 -4.93 -16.20 5.01
CA GLY A 317 -6.03 -15.34 5.44
C GLY A 317 -5.77 -14.58 6.74
N TYR A 318 -4.56 -14.64 7.32
CA TYR A 318 -4.22 -13.95 8.56
C TYR A 318 -4.28 -12.42 8.40
N MET A 319 -3.79 -11.88 7.27
CA MET A 319 -3.78 -10.44 7.00
C MET A 319 -5.18 -9.79 7.05
N ALA A 320 -6.22 -10.52 6.67
CA ALA A 320 -7.60 -10.04 6.76
C ALA A 320 -8.06 -9.84 8.23
N ARG A 321 -7.64 -10.71 9.15
CA ARG A 321 -7.95 -10.57 10.59
C ARG A 321 -7.22 -9.37 11.19
N VAL A 322 -5.95 -9.21 10.84
CA VAL A 322 -5.15 -8.04 11.27
C VAL A 322 -5.83 -6.75 10.86
N ALA A 323 -6.31 -6.65 9.61
CA ALA A 323 -7.03 -5.48 9.14
C ALA A 323 -8.30 -5.19 9.97
N VAL A 324 -9.05 -6.22 10.38
CA VAL A 324 -10.24 -6.06 11.24
C VAL A 324 -9.89 -5.58 12.65
N ILE A 325 -8.81 -6.08 13.25
CA ILE A 325 -8.33 -5.62 14.56
C ILE A 325 -7.91 -4.14 14.48
N MET A 326 -7.20 -3.79 13.41
CA MET A 326 -6.62 -2.47 13.19
C MET A 326 -7.65 -1.42 12.74
N ASP A 327 -8.76 -1.84 12.13
CA ASP A 327 -9.84 -0.94 11.69
C ASP A 327 -10.33 -0.03 12.84
N ARG A 328 -10.35 -0.55 14.07
CA ARG A 328 -10.76 0.23 15.25
C ARG A 328 -9.87 1.45 15.50
N PHE A 329 -8.57 1.33 15.28
CA PHE A 329 -7.62 2.42 15.46
C PHE A 329 -7.59 3.34 14.24
N PHE A 330 -7.54 2.75 13.04
CA PHE A 330 -7.37 3.49 11.78
C PHE A 330 -8.63 4.27 11.37
N LYS A 331 -9.82 3.80 11.75
CA LYS A 331 -11.07 4.52 11.51
C LYS A 331 -11.09 5.90 12.15
N HIS A 332 -10.46 6.07 13.33
CA HIS A 332 -10.31 7.39 13.96
C HIS A 332 -9.36 8.31 13.20
N LEU A 333 -8.43 7.74 12.44
CA LEU A 333 -7.49 8.46 11.57
C LEU A 333 -8.06 8.68 10.16
N GLY A 334 -9.32 8.32 9.92
CA GLY A 334 -9.96 8.40 8.60
C GLY A 334 -9.35 7.47 7.56
N LEU A 335 -8.72 6.37 7.99
CA LEU A 335 -8.11 5.34 7.15
C LEU A 335 -8.85 4.00 7.32
N SER A 336 -8.71 3.10 6.35
CA SER A 336 -9.21 1.72 6.47
C SER A 336 -8.29 0.91 7.38
N GLY A 337 -8.84 -0.09 8.09
CA GLY A 337 -8.03 -1.12 8.73
C GLY A 337 -7.03 -1.82 7.80
N LYS A 338 -7.27 -1.83 6.47
CA LYS A 338 -6.30 -2.33 5.47
C LYS A 338 -5.02 -1.49 5.38
N SER A 339 -5.04 -0.23 5.80
CA SER A 339 -3.89 0.68 5.74
C SER A 339 -2.71 0.23 6.60
N ILE A 340 -2.94 -0.60 7.62
CA ILE A 340 -1.86 -1.18 8.42
C ILE A 340 -0.97 -2.11 7.59
N ILE A 341 -1.52 -2.82 6.60
CA ILE A 341 -0.80 -3.83 5.82
C ILE A 341 0.36 -3.14 5.07
N PRO A 342 0.13 -2.07 4.26
CA PRO A 342 1.18 -1.23 3.70
C PRO A 342 2.21 -0.73 4.70
N MET A 343 1.78 -0.17 5.83
CA MET A 343 2.66 0.47 6.81
C MET A 343 3.61 -0.53 7.46
N VAL A 344 3.10 -1.71 7.81
CA VAL A 344 3.90 -2.78 8.41
C VAL A 344 4.86 -3.37 7.39
N ILE A 345 4.40 -3.64 6.15
CA ILE A 345 5.30 -4.10 5.07
C ILE A 345 6.38 -3.03 4.79
N GLY A 346 6.04 -1.75 4.92
CA GLY A 346 6.94 -0.60 4.80
C GLY A 346 8.13 -0.62 5.76
N THR A 347 7.99 -1.22 6.95
CA THR A 347 9.11 -1.38 7.92
C THR A 347 10.21 -2.32 7.42
N GLY A 348 9.90 -3.22 6.48
CA GLY A 348 10.92 -3.95 5.74
C GLY A 348 11.49 -3.09 4.62
N CYS A 349 10.63 -2.70 3.67
CA CYS A 349 10.98 -1.82 2.57
C CYS A 349 9.78 -0.96 2.16
N ALA A 350 9.99 0.34 1.96
CA ALA A 350 8.93 1.27 1.59
C ALA A 350 8.31 0.95 0.21
N ILE A 351 9.09 0.47 -0.77
CA ILE A 351 8.61 0.15 -2.13
C ILE A 351 7.42 -0.81 -2.10
N PRO A 352 7.54 -2.04 -1.56
CA PRO A 352 6.41 -2.97 -1.49
C PRO A 352 5.34 -2.57 -0.50
N GLY A 353 5.69 -1.83 0.56
CA GLY A 353 4.70 -1.24 1.46
C GLY A 353 3.75 -0.34 0.69
N ILE A 354 4.30 0.57 -0.12
CA ILE A 354 3.53 1.45 -1.00
C ILE A 354 2.72 0.64 -2.02
N MET A 355 3.31 -0.35 -2.70
CA MET A 355 2.59 -1.18 -3.68
C MET A 355 1.44 -1.99 -3.05
N ALA A 356 1.53 -2.34 -1.76
CA ALA A 356 0.45 -3.05 -1.07
C ALA A 356 -0.80 -2.16 -0.87
N THR A 357 -0.69 -0.84 -1.04
CA THR A 357 -1.83 0.10 -0.91
C THR A 357 -2.90 -0.13 -1.98
N ARG A 358 -2.57 -0.77 -3.11
CA ARG A 358 -3.54 -1.18 -4.14
C ARG A 358 -4.71 -2.04 -3.62
N THR A 359 -4.56 -2.66 -2.44
CA THR A 359 -5.61 -3.44 -1.78
C THR A 359 -6.72 -2.57 -1.15
N ILE A 360 -6.47 -1.26 -1.04
CA ILE A 360 -7.38 -0.23 -0.53
C ILE A 360 -8.17 0.33 -1.70
N GLN A 361 -9.48 0.09 -1.72
CA GLN A 361 -10.36 0.49 -2.82
C GLN A 361 -10.65 2.00 -2.86
N ASN A 362 -10.75 2.65 -1.69
CA ASN A 362 -10.96 4.08 -1.63
C ASN A 362 -9.67 4.82 -2.03
N GLU A 363 -9.72 5.54 -3.14
CA GLU A 363 -8.58 6.23 -3.77
C GLU A 363 -7.90 7.24 -2.82
N ARG A 364 -8.68 7.99 -2.02
CA ARG A 364 -8.14 8.96 -1.05
C ARG A 364 -7.41 8.25 0.08
N GLN A 365 -7.97 7.16 0.61
CA GLN A 365 -7.30 6.36 1.65
C GLN A 365 -6.05 5.67 1.10
N ARG A 366 -6.10 5.18 -0.16
CA ARG A 366 -4.94 4.61 -0.86
C ARG A 366 -3.80 5.62 -0.97
N ARG A 367 -4.07 6.81 -1.52
CA ARG A 367 -3.11 7.93 -1.64
C ARG A 367 -2.50 8.33 -0.30
N THR A 368 -3.35 8.51 0.72
CA THR A 368 -2.91 8.90 2.07
C THR A 368 -2.01 7.81 2.66
N THR A 369 -2.40 6.54 2.54
CA THR A 369 -1.59 5.42 3.04
C THR A 369 -0.26 5.32 2.31
N ALA A 370 -0.23 5.46 0.99
CA ALA A 370 0.99 5.45 0.18
C ALA A 370 1.96 6.57 0.60
N MET A 371 1.43 7.77 0.89
CA MET A 371 2.21 8.91 1.36
C MET A 371 2.79 8.73 2.76
N LEU A 372 2.06 8.07 3.67
CA LEU A 372 2.46 7.95 5.08
C LEU A 372 3.31 6.71 5.37
N THR A 373 3.16 5.65 4.58
CA THR A 373 3.93 4.40 4.72
C THR A 373 5.45 4.62 4.86
N PRO A 374 6.10 5.53 4.12
CA PRO A 374 7.55 5.73 4.19
C PRO A 374 8.08 6.37 5.48
N PHE A 375 7.21 6.90 6.34
CA PHE A 375 7.62 7.39 7.66
C PHE A 375 7.96 6.25 8.61
N MET A 376 7.50 5.02 8.35
CA MET A 376 8.03 3.87 9.07
C MET A 376 9.51 3.67 8.71
N PRO A 377 10.42 3.55 9.70
CA PRO A 377 11.80 3.21 9.40
C PRO A 377 11.87 1.84 8.71
N CYS A 378 12.47 1.80 7.51
CA CYS A 378 12.68 0.57 6.74
C CYS A 378 14.05 -0.05 7.06
N GLY A 379 14.30 -1.28 6.62
CA GLY A 379 15.58 -1.99 6.85
C GLY A 379 16.81 -1.19 6.42
N ALA A 380 16.73 -0.49 5.29
CA ALA A 380 17.81 0.37 4.79
C ALA A 380 18.15 1.59 5.68
N LYS A 381 17.30 1.93 6.65
CA LYS A 381 17.57 3.01 7.63
C LYS A 381 18.27 2.48 8.89
N LEU A 382 18.34 1.15 9.08
CA LEU A 382 18.97 0.54 10.24
C LEU A 382 20.48 0.85 10.34
N PRO A 383 21.27 0.83 9.25
CA PRO A 383 22.69 1.20 9.33
C PRO A 383 22.90 2.64 9.82
N VAL A 384 22.06 3.58 9.37
CA VAL A 384 22.12 4.98 9.83
C VAL A 384 21.78 5.07 11.32
N ILE A 385 20.75 4.36 11.78
CA ILE A 385 20.40 4.31 13.21
C ILE A 385 21.55 3.71 14.03
N ALA A 386 22.12 2.58 13.57
CA ALA A 386 23.20 1.89 14.26
C ALA A 386 24.45 2.77 14.37
N LEU A 387 24.88 3.40 13.27
CA LEU A 387 26.02 4.32 13.26
C LEU A 387 25.85 5.44 14.28
N PHE A 388 24.73 6.17 14.23
CA PHE A 388 24.52 7.31 15.12
C PHE A 388 24.31 6.87 16.57
N ALA A 389 23.67 5.72 16.82
CA ALA A 389 23.53 5.14 18.15
C ALA A 389 24.88 4.74 18.76
N GLY A 390 25.75 4.08 17.98
CA GLY A 390 27.09 3.69 18.41
C GLY A 390 28.00 4.88 18.67
N VAL A 391 28.05 5.84 17.74
CA VAL A 391 28.95 7.00 17.81
C VAL A 391 28.55 8.00 18.91
N PHE A 392 27.25 8.35 19.01
CA PHE A 392 26.81 9.48 19.86
C PHE A 392 26.05 9.07 21.12
N PHE A 393 25.66 7.79 21.24
CA PHE A 393 24.78 7.32 22.31
C PHE A 393 25.25 6.00 22.96
N ASN A 394 26.50 5.59 22.77
CA ASN A 394 27.07 4.37 23.37
C ASN A 394 26.20 3.11 23.12
N ASP A 395 25.78 2.89 21.87
CA ASP A 395 24.95 1.75 21.44
C ASP A 395 23.60 1.63 22.17
N ALA A 396 23.05 2.75 22.63
CA ALA A 396 21.82 2.71 23.41
C ALA A 396 20.61 2.27 22.56
N ALA A 397 20.04 1.11 22.90
CA ALA A 397 18.90 0.50 22.21
C ALA A 397 17.64 1.38 22.17
N TRP A 398 17.52 2.38 23.06
CA TRP A 398 16.39 3.30 23.06
C TRP A 398 16.39 4.23 21.84
N VAL A 399 17.54 4.51 21.22
CA VAL A 399 17.63 5.40 20.05
C VAL A 399 16.80 4.82 18.90
N GLY A 400 17.10 3.59 18.48
CA GLY A 400 16.34 2.91 17.43
C GLY A 400 14.85 2.76 17.80
N THR A 401 14.57 2.30 19.02
CA THR A 401 13.18 2.13 19.50
C THR A 401 12.38 3.43 19.43
N SER A 402 12.97 4.55 19.87
CA SER A 402 12.33 5.87 19.84
C SER A 402 12.01 6.35 18.43
N MET A 403 12.86 6.03 17.44
CA MET A 403 12.63 6.39 16.05
C MET A 403 11.40 5.67 15.46
N TYR A 404 11.17 4.40 15.80
CA TYR A 404 9.95 3.70 15.38
C TYR A 404 8.68 4.29 16.00
N PHE A 405 8.70 4.61 17.29
CA PHE A 405 7.57 5.29 17.96
C PHE A 405 7.31 6.68 17.41
N LEU A 406 8.36 7.45 17.11
CA LEU A 406 8.25 8.74 16.46
C LEU A 406 7.65 8.62 15.05
N GLY A 407 8.04 7.60 14.29
CA GLY A 407 7.43 7.28 12.99
C GLY A 407 5.92 7.01 13.10
N ILE A 408 5.50 6.19 14.08
CA ILE A 408 4.07 5.93 14.34
C ILE A 408 3.33 7.23 14.73
N ALA A 409 3.94 8.08 15.55
CA ALA A 409 3.36 9.38 15.94
C ALA A 409 3.20 10.30 14.72
N ILE A 410 4.22 10.40 13.86
CA ILE A 410 4.18 11.19 12.62
C ILE A 410 3.10 10.66 11.67
N ILE A 411 2.97 9.34 11.50
CA ILE A 411 1.92 8.74 10.67
C ILE A 411 0.53 9.08 11.21
N THR A 412 0.35 8.98 12.52
CA THR A 412 -0.92 9.29 13.20
C THR A 412 -1.29 10.76 13.00
N PHE A 413 -0.33 11.67 13.25
CA PHE A 413 -0.52 13.10 13.04
C PHE A 413 -0.77 13.44 11.57
N GLY A 414 0.02 12.87 10.66
CA GLY A 414 -0.09 13.09 9.21
C GLY A 414 -1.42 12.60 8.65
N ALA A 415 -1.92 11.45 9.09
CA ALA A 415 -3.25 10.97 8.70
C ALA A 415 -4.34 11.97 9.10
N LEU A 416 -4.29 12.48 10.34
CA LEU A 416 -5.24 13.48 10.83
C LEU A 416 -5.16 14.80 10.05
N VAL A 417 -3.97 15.24 9.66
CA VAL A 417 -3.77 16.44 8.84
C VAL A 417 -4.36 16.26 7.44
N VAL A 418 -4.08 15.13 6.78
CA VAL A 418 -4.56 14.85 5.42
C VAL A 418 -6.08 14.72 5.38
N VAL A 419 -6.70 14.08 6.38
CA VAL A 419 -8.17 14.02 6.51
C VAL A 419 -8.78 15.41 6.58
N ARG A 420 -8.12 16.36 7.26
CA ARG A 420 -8.57 17.75 7.34
C ARG A 420 -8.41 18.48 6.01
N ILE A 421 -7.26 18.35 5.35
CA ILE A 421 -6.97 18.98 4.05
C ILE A 421 -7.95 18.50 2.96
N THR A 422 -8.32 17.22 2.98
CA THR A 422 -9.23 16.63 1.99
C THR A 422 -10.71 16.88 2.27
N GLY A 423 -11.07 17.42 3.44
CA GLY A 423 -12.44 17.78 3.78
C GLY A 423 -13.39 16.59 4.00
N GLU A 424 -12.86 15.42 4.39
CA GLU A 424 -13.62 14.16 4.47
C GLU A 424 -13.80 13.66 5.91
N LYS A 425 -13.83 14.56 6.90
CA LYS A 425 -14.00 14.24 8.33
C LYS A 425 -15.22 13.35 8.63
N ASN A 426 -16.26 13.41 7.79
CA ASN A 426 -17.54 12.72 7.98
C ASN A 426 -17.78 11.54 7.03
N ALA A 427 -16.86 11.25 6.09
CA ALA A 427 -17.00 10.15 5.14
C ALA A 427 -16.66 8.82 5.83
N ARG A 428 -17.62 8.23 6.53
CA ARG A 428 -17.48 6.86 7.04
C ARG A 428 -17.72 5.90 5.87
N SER A 429 -16.65 5.44 5.21
CA SER A 429 -16.76 4.26 4.35
C SER A 429 -17.16 3.08 5.25
N PHE A 430 -18.31 2.46 4.99
CA PHE A 430 -18.68 1.22 5.67
C PHE A 430 -17.64 0.16 5.31
N PHE A 431 -16.75 -0.13 6.26
CA PHE A 431 -15.75 -1.18 6.08
C PHE A 431 -16.45 -2.53 6.24
N ILE A 432 -16.97 -3.07 5.13
CA ILE A 432 -17.57 -4.39 5.09
C ILE A 432 -16.53 -5.37 4.52
N MET A 433 -15.74 -5.98 5.39
CA MET A 433 -14.75 -6.99 4.99
C MET A 433 -15.36 -8.39 5.11
N GLU A 434 -15.29 -9.18 4.04
CA GLU A 434 -15.48 -10.63 4.13
C GLU A 434 -14.18 -11.25 4.67
N LEU A 435 -14.28 -11.93 5.81
CA LEU A 435 -13.16 -12.69 6.34
C LEU A 435 -13.01 -13.96 5.49
N PRO A 436 -11.90 -14.15 4.75
CA PRO A 436 -11.68 -15.38 3.99
C PRO A 436 -11.52 -16.54 4.96
N GLU A 437 -11.90 -17.75 4.56
CA GLU A 437 -11.62 -18.96 5.36
C GLU A 437 -10.12 -19.17 5.52
N TYR A 438 -9.69 -19.69 6.68
CA TYR A 438 -8.31 -20.14 6.85
C TYR A 438 -8.01 -21.24 5.85
N ARG A 439 -6.90 -21.09 5.13
CA ARG A 439 -6.40 -22.07 4.17
C ARG A 439 -4.93 -22.33 4.45
N PHE A 440 -4.49 -23.55 4.17
CA PHE A 440 -3.06 -23.83 4.21
C PHE A 440 -2.37 -23.06 3.07
N PRO A 441 -1.30 -22.29 3.36
CA PRO A 441 -0.71 -21.41 2.35
C PRO A 441 -0.04 -22.22 1.24
N SER A 442 -0.13 -21.73 0.01
CA SER A 442 0.42 -22.43 -1.15
C SER A 442 1.85 -21.98 -1.40
N VAL A 443 2.83 -22.80 -1.03
CA VAL A 443 4.25 -22.52 -1.25
C VAL A 443 4.55 -22.17 -2.72
N LYS A 444 3.94 -22.91 -3.67
CA LYS A 444 4.08 -22.64 -5.11
C LYS A 444 3.62 -21.23 -5.49
N ARG A 445 2.47 -20.78 -4.98
CA ARG A 445 1.96 -19.42 -5.26
C ARG A 445 2.84 -18.36 -4.61
N ALA A 446 3.27 -18.58 -3.37
CA ALA A 446 4.18 -17.69 -2.67
C ALA A 446 5.51 -17.52 -3.43
N VAL A 447 6.12 -18.60 -3.95
CA VAL A 447 7.34 -18.55 -4.76
C VAL A 447 7.11 -17.77 -6.06
N ILE A 448 6.07 -18.07 -6.83
CA ILE A 448 5.77 -17.38 -8.10
C ILE A 448 5.53 -15.88 -7.86
N SER A 449 4.76 -15.53 -6.83
CA SER A 449 4.51 -14.14 -6.42
C SER A 449 5.81 -13.43 -6.05
N THR A 450 6.67 -14.09 -5.28
CA THR A 450 7.97 -13.55 -4.86
C THR A 450 8.88 -13.30 -6.05
N LEU A 451 9.02 -14.26 -6.97
CA LEU A 451 9.85 -14.11 -8.18
C LEU A 451 9.34 -13.00 -9.11
N SER A 452 8.02 -12.88 -9.25
CA SER A 452 7.42 -11.79 -10.03
C SER A 452 7.74 -10.41 -9.44
N ARG A 453 7.65 -10.27 -8.11
CA ARG A 453 7.99 -9.02 -7.40
C ARG A 453 9.50 -8.73 -7.45
N ALA A 454 10.34 -9.75 -7.29
CA ALA A 454 11.79 -9.65 -7.43
C ALA A 454 12.19 -9.14 -8.82
N LYS A 455 11.62 -9.70 -9.88
CA LYS A 455 11.82 -9.23 -11.26
C LYS A 455 11.42 -7.76 -11.42
N ALA A 456 10.25 -7.37 -10.87
CA ALA A 456 9.80 -5.98 -10.93
C ALA A 456 10.75 -5.03 -10.19
N PHE A 457 11.30 -5.46 -9.05
CA PHE A 457 12.32 -4.71 -8.30
C PHE A 457 13.61 -4.54 -9.11
N ILE A 458 14.17 -5.63 -9.68
CA ILE A 458 15.40 -5.57 -10.48
C ILE A 458 15.24 -4.60 -11.67
N ILE A 459 14.12 -4.69 -12.41
CA ILE A 459 13.91 -3.87 -13.61
C ILE A 459 13.72 -2.38 -13.24
N LYS A 460 12.93 -2.08 -12.21
CA LYS A 460 12.55 -0.70 -11.87
C LYS A 460 13.48 -0.03 -10.87
N ALA A 461 13.78 -0.70 -9.76
CA ALA A 461 14.62 -0.13 -8.70
C ALA A 461 16.10 -0.31 -9.03
N GLY A 462 16.50 -1.50 -9.53
CA GLY A 462 17.90 -1.78 -9.85
C GLY A 462 18.49 -0.82 -10.89
N THR A 463 17.73 -0.47 -11.94
CA THR A 463 18.18 0.50 -12.96
C THR A 463 18.37 1.91 -12.42
N ILE A 464 17.46 2.38 -11.56
CA ILE A 464 17.54 3.69 -10.91
C ILE A 464 18.73 3.72 -9.94
N ILE A 465 18.88 2.67 -9.11
CA ILE A 465 19.97 2.57 -8.13
C ILE A 465 21.32 2.58 -8.85
N LEU A 466 21.50 1.78 -9.90
CA LEU A 466 22.76 1.71 -10.65
C LEU A 466 23.11 3.05 -11.31
N LEU A 467 22.14 3.71 -11.95
CA LEU A 467 22.37 5.02 -12.57
C LEU A 467 22.75 6.07 -11.53
N CYS A 468 22.02 6.11 -10.41
CA CYS A 468 22.30 7.07 -9.36
C CYS A 468 23.60 6.78 -8.62
N ASN A 469 23.99 5.51 -8.41
CA ASN A 469 25.26 5.15 -7.81
C ASN A 469 26.44 5.57 -8.68
N ALA A 470 26.37 5.30 -9.99
CA ALA A 470 27.38 5.74 -10.94
C ALA A 470 27.53 7.28 -10.94
N VAL A 471 26.41 8.02 -10.89
CA VAL A 471 26.43 9.49 -10.81
C VAL A 471 27.06 9.97 -9.50
N VAL A 472 26.69 9.37 -8.36
CA VAL A 472 27.28 9.73 -7.06
C VAL A 472 28.78 9.44 -7.04
N GLN A 473 29.21 8.30 -7.56
CA GLN A 473 30.63 7.94 -7.65
C GLN A 473 31.39 8.97 -8.48
N VAL A 474 30.90 9.34 -9.66
CA VAL A 474 31.51 10.40 -10.48
C VAL A 474 31.57 11.71 -9.71
N MET A 475 30.50 12.08 -9.00
CA MET A 475 30.46 13.32 -8.23
C MET A 475 31.42 13.32 -7.03
N GLN A 476 31.73 12.16 -6.46
CA GLN A 476 32.65 12.00 -5.34
C GLN A 476 34.11 11.96 -5.80
N THR A 477 34.39 11.25 -6.89
CA THR A 477 35.76 11.02 -7.40
C THR A 477 36.32 12.23 -8.15
N PHE A 478 35.48 13.06 -8.79
CA PHE A 478 35.94 14.12 -9.68
C PHE A 478 35.61 15.54 -9.20
N ASN A 479 36.47 16.50 -9.57
CA ASN A 479 36.16 17.94 -9.56
C ASN A 479 35.50 18.38 -10.88
N TRP A 480 35.09 19.64 -11.01
CA TRP A 480 34.44 20.16 -12.24
C TRP A 480 35.36 20.18 -13.46
N GLN A 481 36.67 20.04 -13.26
CA GLN A 481 37.69 19.91 -14.30
C GLN A 481 37.94 18.43 -14.69
N PHE A 482 37.19 17.48 -14.10
CA PHE A 482 37.35 16.03 -14.27
C PHE A 482 38.73 15.49 -13.86
N GLU A 483 39.38 16.13 -12.91
CA GLU A 483 40.56 15.60 -12.23
C GLU A 483 40.14 14.77 -11.02
N VAL A 484 40.90 13.71 -10.75
CA VAL A 484 40.67 12.83 -9.59
C VAL A 484 40.97 13.62 -8.31
N VAL A 485 40.01 13.64 -7.39
CA VAL A 485 40.16 14.28 -6.09
C VAL A 485 41.08 13.43 -5.22
N ALA A 486 42.18 14.02 -4.75
CA ALA A 486 43.11 13.36 -3.85
C ALA A 486 42.45 13.04 -2.49
N GLU A 487 42.95 12.00 -1.83
CA GLU A 487 42.49 11.59 -0.51
C GLU A 487 42.67 12.74 0.51
N GLY A 488 41.61 13.08 1.26
CA GLY A 488 41.56 14.24 2.14
C GLY A 488 41.17 15.58 1.47
N ALA A 489 41.08 15.65 0.15
CA ALA A 489 40.62 16.82 -0.61
C ALA A 489 39.14 16.75 -1.01
N ALA A 490 38.32 15.91 -0.37
CA ALA A 490 36.91 15.66 -0.72
C ALA A 490 36.06 16.93 -0.86
N GLY A 491 36.45 18.04 -0.21
CA GLY A 491 35.80 19.35 -0.32
C GLY A 491 35.91 20.04 -1.69
N THR A 492 36.77 19.57 -2.60
CA THR A 492 36.89 20.09 -3.99
C THR A 492 36.07 19.28 -5.00
N SER A 493 35.42 18.20 -4.55
CA SER A 493 34.59 17.34 -5.39
C SER A 493 33.36 18.06 -5.95
N ILE A 494 32.83 17.56 -7.08
CA ILE A 494 31.54 18.02 -7.63
C ILE A 494 30.44 17.86 -6.56
N LEU A 495 30.44 16.75 -5.80
CA LEU A 495 29.48 16.52 -4.73
C LEU A 495 29.52 17.63 -3.68
N ALA A 496 30.70 18.05 -3.24
CA ALA A 496 30.84 19.14 -2.27
C ALA A 496 30.23 20.44 -2.78
N SER A 497 30.44 20.77 -4.06
CA SER A 497 29.87 21.98 -4.67
C SER A 497 28.34 21.96 -4.76
N ILE A 498 27.73 20.79 -5.01
CA ILE A 498 26.26 20.62 -5.09
C ILE A 498 25.64 20.56 -3.69
N ALA A 499 26.33 19.98 -2.72
CA ALA A 499 25.85 19.85 -1.34
C ALA A 499 25.98 21.15 -0.52
N SER A 500 26.97 21.99 -0.82
CA SER A 500 27.24 23.21 -0.04
C SER A 500 26.05 24.19 0.02
N PRO A 501 25.32 24.48 -1.07
CA PRO A 501 24.10 25.29 -1.00
C PRO A 501 23.00 24.65 -0.15
N PHE A 502 22.88 23.32 -0.19
CA PHE A 502 21.89 22.59 0.60
C PHE A 502 22.20 22.66 2.11
N ALA A 503 23.48 22.73 2.48
CA ALA A 503 23.91 22.87 3.87
C ALA A 503 23.35 24.14 4.56
N LEU A 504 23.12 25.23 3.80
CA LEU A 504 22.53 26.46 4.34
C LEU A 504 21.13 26.23 4.93
N VAL A 505 20.33 25.37 4.28
CA VAL A 505 18.99 25.01 4.76
C VAL A 505 19.06 24.18 6.04
N LEU A 506 20.18 23.48 6.26
CA LEU A 506 20.40 22.58 7.40
C LEU A 506 21.05 23.27 8.61
N ILE A 507 21.52 24.52 8.48
CA ILE A 507 22.08 25.30 9.60
C ILE A 507 21.12 25.34 10.80
N PRO A 508 19.82 25.67 10.64
CA PRO A 508 18.88 25.73 11.78
C PRO A 508 18.59 24.36 12.43
N LEU A 509 18.98 23.26 11.79
CA LEU A 509 18.83 21.89 12.27
C LEU A 509 20.05 21.41 13.06
N GLY A 510 21.14 22.18 13.08
CA GLY A 510 22.34 21.89 13.87
C GLY A 510 23.47 21.19 13.13
N PHE A 511 23.34 20.96 11.83
CA PHE A 511 24.30 20.20 11.01
C PHE A 511 24.53 20.84 9.64
N GLY A 512 24.64 22.17 9.60
CA GLY A 512 24.83 22.97 8.39
C GLY A 512 26.21 22.86 7.73
N VAL A 513 26.74 21.65 7.60
CA VAL A 513 28.02 21.36 6.95
C VAL A 513 27.80 20.57 5.66
N TRP A 514 28.64 20.80 4.66
CA TRP A 514 28.46 20.21 3.32
C TRP A 514 28.56 18.68 3.35
N GLN A 515 29.33 18.10 4.28
CA GLN A 515 29.50 16.65 4.42
C GLN A 515 28.16 15.96 4.77
N LEU A 516 27.47 16.48 5.79
CA LEU A 516 26.17 15.97 6.22
C LEU A 516 25.07 16.27 5.19
N ALA A 517 25.16 17.41 4.52
CA ALA A 517 24.30 17.75 3.39
C ALA A 517 24.48 16.77 2.21
N ALA A 518 25.73 16.44 1.87
CA ALA A 518 26.07 15.48 0.81
C ALA A 518 25.50 14.10 1.13
N ALA A 519 25.73 13.61 2.36
CA ALA A 519 25.17 12.34 2.83
C ALA A 519 23.63 12.33 2.86
N ALA A 520 22.98 13.45 3.18
CA ALA A 520 21.52 13.56 3.11
C ALA A 520 21.00 13.50 1.66
N ILE A 521 21.72 14.12 0.71
CA ILE A 521 21.37 14.10 -0.72
C ILE A 521 21.53 12.69 -1.30
N THR A 522 22.65 12.02 -1.03
CA THR A 522 22.85 10.63 -1.46
C THR A 522 21.84 9.69 -0.79
N GLY A 523 21.40 10.02 0.42
CA GLY A 523 20.28 9.36 1.12
C GLY A 523 18.94 9.39 0.39
N PHE A 524 18.69 10.36 -0.50
CA PHE A 524 17.47 10.36 -1.34
C PHE A 524 17.53 9.36 -2.49
N ILE A 525 18.73 8.97 -2.90
CA ILE A 525 18.93 7.91 -3.89
C ILE A 525 18.69 6.56 -3.22
N ALA A 526 19.44 6.29 -2.15
CA ALA A 526 19.41 5.07 -1.36
C ALA A 526 19.77 5.42 0.10
N LYS A 527 19.02 4.92 1.07
CA LYS A 527 19.14 5.37 2.48
C LYS A 527 20.37 4.77 3.16
N GLU A 528 20.77 3.58 2.74
CA GLU A 528 21.98 2.88 3.13
C GLU A 528 23.25 3.66 2.73
N ASN A 529 23.24 4.35 1.58
CA ASN A 529 24.38 5.12 1.07
C ASN A 529 24.78 6.31 1.96
N VAL A 530 23.93 6.70 2.91
CA VAL A 530 24.23 7.77 3.87
C VAL A 530 25.50 7.41 4.66
N VAL A 531 25.59 6.18 5.16
CA VAL A 531 26.73 5.72 5.98
C VAL A 531 28.00 5.68 5.14
N GLY A 532 27.95 5.07 3.94
CA GLY A 532 29.10 5.03 3.03
C GLY A 532 29.57 6.44 2.60
N THR A 533 28.64 7.36 2.34
CA THR A 533 28.99 8.75 2.00
C THR A 533 29.66 9.46 3.18
N LEU A 534 29.18 9.25 4.41
CA LEU A 534 29.83 9.80 5.60
C LEU A 534 31.23 9.22 5.80
N ALA A 535 31.41 7.92 5.58
CA ALA A 535 32.70 7.27 5.69
C ALA A 535 33.75 7.88 4.77
N VAL A 536 33.40 8.06 3.48
CA VAL A 536 34.29 8.64 2.47
C VAL A 536 34.56 10.12 2.73
N VAL A 537 33.50 10.89 2.98
CA VAL A 537 33.60 12.36 3.04
C VAL A 537 34.27 12.85 4.33
N TYR A 538 34.13 12.12 5.45
CA TYR A 538 34.85 12.40 6.68
C TYR A 538 36.21 11.69 6.79
N GLY A 539 36.57 10.83 5.82
CA GLY A 539 37.82 10.06 5.86
C GLY A 539 37.88 9.06 7.02
N ILE A 540 36.74 8.50 7.41
CA ILE A 540 36.58 7.58 8.54
C ILE A 540 36.33 6.13 8.09
N THR A 541 36.73 5.78 6.86
CA THR A 541 36.67 4.41 6.31
C THR A 541 37.44 3.39 7.17
N ASN A 542 38.43 3.83 7.95
CA ASN A 542 39.14 2.97 8.90
C ASN A 542 38.31 2.64 10.16
N PHE A 543 37.27 3.41 10.46
CA PHE A 543 36.41 3.24 11.64
C PHE A 543 35.04 2.66 11.30
N ILE A 544 34.67 2.65 10.02
CA ILE A 544 33.39 2.18 9.51
C ILE A 544 33.66 1.12 8.45
N ASP A 545 33.11 -0.07 8.66
CA ASP A 545 33.06 -1.08 7.62
C ASP A 545 32.14 -0.58 6.52
N THR A 546 32.68 -0.34 5.32
CA THR A 546 31.91 0.18 4.19
C THR A 546 31.01 -0.87 3.54
N GLU A 547 31.25 -2.16 3.80
CA GLU A 547 30.44 -3.29 3.31
C GLU A 547 29.30 -3.58 4.30
N GLU A 548 29.61 -3.66 5.60
CA GLU A 548 28.59 -3.88 6.65
C GLU A 548 27.85 -2.59 7.07
N LEU A 549 28.36 -1.42 6.67
CA LEU A 549 27.86 -0.09 7.05
C LEU A 549 27.74 0.08 8.57
N ALA A 550 28.70 -0.49 9.30
CA ALA A 550 28.73 -0.57 10.76
C ALA A 550 30.01 0.03 11.33
N LEU A 551 29.91 0.58 12.55
CA LEU A 551 31.07 1.10 13.26
C LEU A 551 31.93 -0.07 13.77
N ILE A 552 33.20 -0.10 13.42
CA ILE A 552 34.16 -1.13 13.86
C ILE A 552 34.76 -0.74 15.22
N SER A 553 35.21 0.51 15.37
CA SER A 553 35.84 1.03 16.60
C SER A 553 35.89 2.56 16.62
N GLY A 554 36.28 3.15 17.76
CA GLY A 554 36.61 4.59 17.82
C GLY A 554 35.43 5.55 17.79
N GLY A 555 34.29 5.22 18.40
CA GLY A 555 33.09 6.08 18.39
C GLY A 555 33.34 7.52 18.88
N SER A 556 34.18 7.69 19.91
CA SER A 556 34.60 9.02 20.39
C SER A 556 35.43 9.80 19.37
N ASP A 557 36.29 9.10 18.63
CA ASP A 557 37.14 9.72 17.61
C ASP A 557 36.29 10.14 16.41
N VAL A 558 35.37 9.28 15.97
CA VAL A 558 34.39 9.60 14.93
C VAL A 558 33.51 10.78 15.33
N ALA A 559 33.00 10.81 16.58
CA ALA A 559 32.21 11.94 17.08
C ALA A 559 33.00 13.26 17.04
N SER A 560 34.29 13.20 17.38
CA SER A 560 35.19 14.36 17.34
C SER A 560 35.45 14.85 15.91
N ILE A 561 35.66 13.94 14.96
CA ILE A 561 35.88 14.23 13.53
C ILE A 561 34.62 14.84 12.91
N MET A 562 33.45 14.32 13.25
CA MET A 562 32.17 14.85 12.77
C MET A 562 31.84 16.23 13.35
N GLY A 563 32.40 16.57 14.52
CA GLY A 563 32.19 17.86 15.17
C GLY A 563 30.74 18.12 15.59
N LEU A 564 29.95 17.07 15.83
CA LEU A 564 28.54 17.15 16.18
C LEU A 564 28.31 17.00 17.68
N SER A 565 27.35 17.75 18.21
CA SER A 565 26.76 17.43 19.53
C SER A 565 25.79 16.25 19.42
N SER A 566 25.56 15.51 20.51
CA SER A 566 24.57 14.43 20.52
C SER A 566 23.17 14.90 20.11
N VAL A 567 22.81 16.16 20.40
CA VAL A 567 21.54 16.76 19.99
C VAL A 567 21.50 17.00 18.48
N ALA A 568 22.57 17.54 17.90
CA ALA A 568 22.68 17.74 16.45
C ALA A 568 22.69 16.40 15.69
N ALA A 569 23.37 15.39 16.25
CA ALA A 569 23.37 14.02 15.75
C ALA A 569 21.95 13.40 15.75
N LEU A 570 21.19 13.57 16.83
CA LEU A 570 19.79 13.12 16.89
C LEU A 570 18.90 13.85 15.88
N SER A 571 19.08 15.16 15.73
CA SER A 571 18.38 15.97 14.74
C SER A 571 18.67 15.50 13.31
N TYR A 572 19.94 15.20 13.00
CA TYR A 572 20.35 14.65 11.71
C TYR A 572 19.70 13.29 11.45
N LEU A 573 19.71 12.40 12.45
CA LEU A 573 19.07 11.09 12.35
C LEU A 573 17.58 11.24 12.02
N ILE A 574 16.85 12.07 12.78
CA ILE A 574 15.43 12.34 12.56
C ILE A 574 15.17 12.91 11.16
N PHE A 575 15.97 13.88 10.73
CA PHE A 575 15.85 14.47 9.40
C PHE A 575 16.04 13.40 8.32
N ASN A 576 17.08 12.58 8.41
CA ASN A 576 17.35 11.54 7.42
C ASN A 576 16.25 10.46 7.39
N LEU A 577 15.71 10.09 8.55
CA LEU A 577 14.69 9.06 8.68
C LEU A 577 13.32 9.49 8.18
N PHE A 578 12.90 10.74 8.40
CA PHE A 578 11.53 11.20 8.12
C PHE A 578 11.42 12.17 6.93
N THR A 579 12.49 12.36 6.18
CA THR A 579 12.45 13.00 4.85
C THR A 579 11.90 12.05 3.78
N PRO A 580 11.62 12.54 2.56
CA PRO A 580 11.16 11.71 1.45
C PRO A 580 12.00 10.43 1.30
N PRO A 581 11.36 9.29 0.94
CA PRO A 581 12.05 8.03 0.81
C PRO A 581 12.96 8.01 -0.43
N CYS A 582 13.62 6.87 -0.64
CA CYS A 582 14.46 6.67 -1.82
C CYS A 582 13.69 6.88 -3.13
N PHE A 583 14.39 7.23 -4.22
CA PHE A 583 13.78 7.47 -5.53
C PHE A 583 12.97 6.29 -6.05
N ALA A 584 13.38 5.05 -5.76
CA ALA A 584 12.61 3.86 -6.11
C ALA A 584 11.25 3.82 -5.38
N ALA A 585 11.20 4.23 -4.11
CA ALA A 585 9.94 4.34 -3.36
C ALA A 585 9.09 5.52 -3.84
N LEU A 586 9.69 6.65 -4.23
CA LEU A 586 8.95 7.75 -4.87
C LEU A 586 8.35 7.32 -6.22
N GLY A 587 9.06 6.50 -7.00
CA GLY A 587 8.55 5.90 -8.22
C GLY A 587 7.34 4.99 -7.97
N ALA A 588 7.40 4.16 -6.92
CA ALA A 588 6.26 3.36 -6.48
C ALA A 588 5.09 4.25 -6.00
N MET A 589 5.39 5.33 -5.26
CA MET A 589 4.40 6.29 -4.78
C MET A 589 3.68 6.98 -5.95
N ASN A 590 4.40 7.36 -7.00
CA ASN A 590 3.84 7.93 -8.21
C ASN A 590 2.90 6.95 -8.92
N ALA A 591 3.28 5.67 -8.99
CA ALA A 591 2.46 4.64 -9.62
C ALA A 591 1.13 4.39 -8.87
N GLU A 592 1.14 4.39 -7.54
CA GLU A 592 -0.05 4.12 -6.72
C GLU A 592 -0.94 5.36 -6.47
N MET A 593 -0.36 6.56 -6.52
CA MET A 593 -1.10 7.82 -6.37
C MET A 593 -1.85 8.22 -7.63
N GLU A 594 -1.34 7.88 -8.81
CA GLU A 594 -1.94 8.19 -10.12
C GLU A 594 -2.22 9.70 -10.35
N ASP A 595 -1.60 10.58 -9.56
CA ASP A 595 -1.74 12.04 -9.66
C ASP A 595 -0.44 12.75 -9.24
N LYS A 596 0.14 13.53 -10.16
CA LYS A 596 1.38 14.28 -9.94
C LYS A 596 1.25 15.36 -8.85
N LYS A 597 0.07 15.96 -8.68
CA LYS A 597 -0.17 16.96 -7.63
C LYS A 597 -0.10 16.32 -6.24
N TRP A 598 -0.69 15.13 -6.10
CA TRP A 598 -0.59 14.34 -4.87
C TRP A 598 0.84 13.89 -4.59
N LEU A 599 1.59 13.48 -5.63
CA LEU A 599 2.99 13.12 -5.49
C LEU A 599 3.83 14.28 -4.93
N TRP A 600 3.78 15.45 -5.57
CA TRP A 600 4.56 16.61 -5.15
C TRP A 600 4.10 17.16 -3.79
N ALA A 601 2.78 17.16 -3.52
CA ALA A 601 2.27 17.49 -2.20
C ALA A 601 2.77 16.51 -1.14
N GLY A 602 2.86 15.22 -1.45
CA GLY A 602 3.39 14.20 -0.55
C GLY A 602 4.88 14.34 -0.29
N ILE A 603 5.68 14.61 -1.32
CA ILE A 603 7.12 14.90 -1.18
C ILE A 603 7.32 16.15 -0.31
N GLY A 604 6.58 17.22 -0.59
CA GLY A 604 6.64 18.46 0.21
C GLY A 604 6.21 18.24 1.66
N PHE A 605 5.17 17.43 1.88
CA PHE A 605 4.69 17.07 3.22
C PHE A 605 5.73 16.25 3.99
N GLN A 606 6.33 15.24 3.37
CA GLN A 606 7.40 14.43 3.97
C GLN A 606 8.62 15.26 4.31
N PHE A 607 9.09 16.10 3.37
CA PHE A 607 10.24 16.97 3.59
C PHE A 607 9.98 17.99 4.69
N GLY A 608 8.82 18.66 4.64
CA GLY A 608 8.40 19.62 5.66
C GLY A 608 8.27 18.95 7.03
N MET A 609 7.73 17.74 7.10
CA MET A 609 7.60 17.04 8.38
C MET A 609 8.95 16.65 8.97
N GLY A 610 9.84 16.05 8.15
CA GLY A 610 11.20 15.73 8.59
C GLY A 610 11.97 16.97 9.05
N TYR A 611 11.86 18.09 8.33
CA TYR A 611 12.47 19.37 8.69
C TYR A 611 11.96 19.90 10.03
N VAL A 612 10.64 19.98 10.21
CA VAL A 612 10.04 20.55 11.43
C VAL A 612 10.37 19.71 12.66
N VAL A 613 10.30 18.37 12.57
CA VAL A 613 10.61 17.50 13.72
C VAL A 613 12.10 17.57 14.07
N ALA A 614 12.99 17.62 13.08
CA ALA A 614 14.42 17.80 13.31
C ALA A 614 14.73 19.18 13.92
N PHE A 615 14.12 20.25 13.41
CA PHE A 615 14.27 21.61 13.95
C PHE A 615 13.84 21.68 15.42
N ILE A 616 12.66 21.15 15.74
CA ILE A 616 12.16 21.11 17.12
C ILE A 616 13.13 20.32 18.01
N THR A 617 13.60 19.17 17.53
CA THR A 617 14.52 18.30 18.30
C THR A 617 15.85 19.02 18.59
N TYR A 618 16.43 19.68 17.59
CA TYR A 618 17.68 20.41 17.77
C TYR A 618 17.52 21.59 18.71
N GLN A 619 16.50 22.43 18.51
CA GLN A 619 16.34 23.67 19.27
C GLN A 619 15.95 23.41 20.72
N ILE A 620 14.98 22.51 20.95
CA ILE A 620 14.59 22.12 22.32
C ILE A 620 15.72 21.36 22.99
N GLY A 621 16.36 20.42 22.30
CA GLY A 621 17.46 19.64 22.87
C GLY A 621 18.66 20.52 23.23
N THR A 622 18.99 21.52 22.41
CA THR A 622 20.10 22.46 22.69
C THR A 622 19.74 23.40 23.83
N LEU A 623 18.49 23.88 23.90
CA LEU A 623 18.00 24.69 25.01
C LEU A 623 18.07 23.93 26.34
N ILE A 624 17.71 22.65 26.35
CA ILE A 624 17.76 21.80 27.57
C ILE A 624 19.20 21.54 28.00
N THR A 625 20.11 21.25 27.06
CA THR A 625 21.48 20.85 27.39
C THR A 625 22.42 22.03 27.65
N THR A 626 22.24 23.15 26.94
CA THR A 626 23.15 24.31 27.00
C THR A 626 22.53 25.56 27.61
N GLY A 627 21.21 25.60 27.80
CA GLY A 627 20.49 26.78 28.28
C GLY A 627 20.30 27.88 27.22
N VAL A 628 20.77 27.67 25.98
CA VAL A 628 20.69 28.66 24.89
C VAL A 628 20.03 28.02 23.66
N LEU A 629 19.37 28.84 22.85
CA LEU A 629 18.85 28.39 21.55
C LEU A 629 19.99 28.08 20.59
N GLY A 630 19.80 27.06 19.77
CA GLY A 630 20.78 26.63 18.78
C GLY A 630 20.96 27.65 17.64
N GLN A 631 22.07 27.53 16.92
CA GLN A 631 22.34 28.39 15.77
C GLN A 631 21.20 28.35 14.73
N GLY A 632 20.96 29.48 14.08
CA GLY A 632 19.95 29.59 13.03
C GLY A 632 18.49 29.56 13.50
N PHE A 633 18.21 29.66 14.81
CA PHE A 633 16.85 29.59 15.37
C PHE A 633 15.84 30.49 14.65
N ILE A 634 16.16 31.77 14.44
CA ILE A 634 15.25 32.74 13.79
C ILE A 634 14.89 32.30 12.37
N TYR A 635 15.88 31.88 11.59
CA TYR A 635 15.67 31.41 10.22
C TYR A 635 14.87 30.10 10.18
N GLY A 636 15.22 29.14 11.03
CA GLY A 636 14.47 27.88 11.12
C GLY A 636 13.04 28.06 11.62
N LEU A 637 12.82 29.02 12.53
CA LEU A 637 11.49 29.39 13.00
C LEU A 637 10.67 30.01 11.86
N ALA A 638 11.26 30.93 11.08
CA ALA A 638 10.58 31.52 9.93
C ALA A 638 10.17 30.45 8.90
N VAL A 639 11.06 29.52 8.55
CA VAL A 639 10.77 28.41 7.64
C VAL A 639 9.67 27.50 8.21
N THR A 640 9.77 27.15 9.51
CA THR A 640 8.77 26.33 10.19
C THR A 640 7.40 27.01 10.21
N LEU A 641 7.33 28.31 10.48
CA LEU A 641 6.08 29.08 10.44
C LEU A 641 5.48 29.14 9.03
N ILE A 642 6.30 29.24 7.99
CA ILE A 642 5.82 29.19 6.60
C ILE A 642 5.25 27.81 6.27
N LEU A 643 5.94 26.73 6.65
CA LEU A 643 5.47 25.35 6.41
C LEU A 643 4.16 25.07 7.16
N VAL A 644 4.10 25.44 8.45
CA VAL A 644 2.90 25.27 9.28
C VAL A 644 1.77 26.17 8.78
N GLY A 645 2.04 27.43 8.42
CA GLY A 645 1.06 28.36 7.86
C GLY A 645 0.47 27.86 6.53
N THR A 646 1.31 27.28 5.66
CA THR A 646 0.87 26.64 4.41
C THR A 646 -0.02 25.44 4.68
N LEU A 647 0.33 24.59 5.65
CA LEU A 647 -0.51 23.47 6.08
C LEU A 647 -1.86 23.94 6.64
N LEU A 648 -1.86 24.96 7.49
CA LEU A 648 -3.08 25.53 8.07
C LEU A 648 -3.98 26.15 6.99
N TYR A 649 -3.41 26.81 5.99
CA TYR A 649 -4.15 27.33 4.84
C TYR A 649 -4.86 26.20 4.06
N PHE A 650 -4.17 25.09 3.80
CA PHE A 650 -4.78 23.93 3.13
C PHE A 650 -5.84 23.24 4.00
N ILE A 651 -5.63 23.18 5.32
CA ILE A 651 -6.64 22.68 6.27
C ILE A 651 -7.90 23.56 6.20
N TYR A 652 -7.75 24.88 6.27
CA TYR A 652 -8.88 25.82 6.19
C TYR A 652 -9.66 25.67 4.87
N LYS A 653 -8.93 25.55 3.74
CA LYS A 653 -9.56 25.27 2.44
C LYS A 653 -10.29 23.92 2.42
N GLY A 654 -9.73 22.90 3.06
CA GLY A 654 -10.35 21.59 3.23
C GLY A 654 -11.63 21.63 4.05
N GLU A 655 -11.69 22.46 5.09
CA GLU A 655 -12.89 22.67 5.89
C GLU A 655 -14.00 23.35 5.08
N GLY A 656 -13.65 24.35 4.25
CA GLY A 656 -14.59 24.95 3.30
C GLY A 656 -15.14 23.94 2.28
N LEU A 657 -14.31 23.00 1.81
CA LEU A 657 -14.76 21.90 0.94
C LEU A 657 -15.69 20.93 1.68
N ALA A 658 -15.38 20.58 2.93
CA ALA A 658 -16.23 19.72 3.76
C ALA A 658 -17.61 20.34 3.94
N GLN A 659 -17.66 21.65 4.21
CA GLN A 659 -18.91 22.38 4.41
C GLN A 659 -19.72 22.51 3.12
N LYS A 660 -19.07 22.73 1.97
CA LYS A 660 -19.74 22.68 0.65
C LYS A 660 -20.32 21.29 0.36
N LYS A 661 -19.58 20.21 0.65
CA LYS A 661 -20.09 18.84 0.53
C LYS A 661 -21.31 18.62 1.42
N LEU A 662 -21.26 19.10 2.67
CA LEU A 662 -22.39 19.02 3.59
C LEU A 662 -23.62 19.79 3.06
N ASN A 663 -23.41 20.99 2.52
CA ASN A 663 -24.49 21.84 2.01
C ASN A 663 -25.14 21.28 0.74
N MET A 664 -24.37 20.62 -0.13
CA MET A 664 -24.90 19.85 -1.28
C MET A 664 -25.66 18.59 -0.89
N HIS A 665 -25.55 18.15 0.37
CA HIS A 665 -26.31 17.05 0.94
C HIS A 665 -27.50 17.54 1.80
N THR A 666 -27.78 18.85 1.82
CA THR A 666 -28.92 19.44 2.53
C THR A 666 -29.82 20.27 1.62
N ALA A 667 -29.46 20.41 0.35
CA ALA A 667 -30.20 21.08 -0.72
C ALA A 667 -30.44 20.06 -1.83
#